data_AF-A0A1Q7CB79-F1
#
_entry.id   AF-A0A1Q7CB79-F1
#
_cell.length_a   1.000
_cell.length_b   1.000
_cell.length_c   1.000
_cell.angle_alpha   90.00
_cell.angle_beta   90.00
_cell.angle_gamma   90.00
#
_symmetry.space_group_name_H-M   'P 1'
#
loop_
_entity.id
_entity.type
_entity.pdbx_description
1 polymer ?
#
loop_
_entity_poly.entity_id
_entity_poly.type
_entity_poly.pdbx_seq_one_letter_code
_entity_poly.pdbx_strand_id
1 'polypeptide(L)'
;MEVKSTMGQGDFFLEYPKLHELAASENPFVRKLHDFVVRLNPEPHRRTFLKPFMRADTAEFCSSCHKVHLDVPVNRYRWIRGFNEYDNWQASGVSGQGARAFYYPKSPMNCADCHMPAVPSFDDGNVNGLVHSHRFPGANTAVPTANQDQAQYEFAKKFLQDKQLTVDIFAISPAGKETNAPARNEFGKPELSTTFAVGEESDASLPKGPAGEVRPITAPIDRTDAAVRRGDDARVDVVVRTRKVGHFFPGGTVDAFEVWLELQATDEKGQVLFWSGKVEDDGKGPVEPGAHFYRSLQIDGHGNPINKRNAWATRSVVYVHLIPPGAADTAHFRLHISENAGDKITLHAKLNYRKFSWFNTHFSFAGVEAEKAAQGKPSAASNASATAATTTPDYDDRKWAFNGDTSSVSGNLKTIPDLPITVVAEDTKTLRVLPRTALPPQPKTVTTKEDWTRWNDYGIGLFLQGDLKAAAAAFEKITEADPQNPDGWTNIGRTLLQEGDTAGARKVLEKSLAINPQLGRTNYFYARALKEDGDYDGAAAHLQIVLAQFPRDRVVRNELGRVRFLQKRYADAVKEFERTLSIDPEDLQAHYNLMLCYNGLGDDAKANEHKARYLRFKADESAQAITGPYRQTHPEDNNERQAIHEHVSVALAPGKQLSQKPKPTAARLTLPAATPSGKD
;
A
#
# COMPACT_ATOMS: atom_id res chain seq x y z
N MET A 1 -23.08 7.69 25.47
CA MET A 1 -22.12 7.87 24.37
C MET A 1 -21.73 6.48 23.90
N GLU A 2 -22.06 6.12 22.66
CA GLU A 2 -21.92 4.77 22.11
C GLU A 2 -21.55 4.88 20.62
N VAL A 3 -20.65 4.01 20.15
CA VAL A 3 -20.38 3.81 18.72
C VAL A 3 -21.45 2.87 18.23
N LYS A 4 -22.35 3.34 17.36
CA LYS A 4 -23.51 2.56 16.93
C LYS A 4 -23.13 1.52 15.88
N SER A 5 -22.18 1.87 15.02
CA SER A 5 -21.65 0.96 14.00
C SER A 5 -20.25 1.37 13.56
N THR A 6 -19.57 0.45 12.90
CA THR A 6 -18.30 0.68 12.18
C THR A 6 -18.55 1.13 10.74
N MET A 7 -19.76 1.61 10.40
CA MET A 7 -20.03 2.25 9.11
C MET A 7 -19.18 3.53 9.02
N GLY A 8 -18.58 3.76 7.84
CA GLY A 8 -17.69 4.89 7.65
C GLY A 8 -18.38 6.24 7.85
N GLN A 9 -17.58 7.31 7.99
CA GLN A 9 -18.06 8.69 8.24
C GLN A 9 -18.86 8.87 9.54
N GLY A 10 -18.52 8.12 10.57
CA GLY A 10 -18.81 8.49 11.95
C GLY A 10 -20.24 8.28 12.42
N ASP A 11 -20.67 7.01 12.52
CA ASP A 11 -21.91 6.64 13.22
C ASP A 11 -21.73 6.62 14.76
N PHE A 12 -21.35 7.78 15.31
CA PHE A 12 -21.19 7.99 16.75
C PHE A 12 -21.63 9.39 17.16
N PHE A 13 -22.02 9.50 18.43
CA PHE A 13 -22.38 10.78 19.04
C PHE A 13 -21.43 11.05 20.20
N LEU A 14 -20.60 12.10 20.12
CA LEU A 14 -19.79 12.63 21.21
C LEU A 14 -20.59 13.73 21.93
N GLU A 15 -20.99 13.50 23.17
CA GLU A 15 -21.48 14.56 24.05
C GLU A 15 -20.33 15.03 24.95
N TYR A 16 -20.23 16.35 25.16
CA TYR A 16 -19.30 16.87 26.14
C TYR A 16 -19.70 16.37 27.53
N PRO A 17 -18.81 15.71 28.28
CA PRO A 17 -19.16 15.26 29.62
C PRO A 17 -19.47 16.47 30.49
N LYS A 18 -20.56 16.42 31.27
CA LYS A 18 -20.87 17.47 32.25
C LYS A 18 -19.70 17.60 33.22
N LEU A 19 -19.06 18.78 33.22
CA LEU A 19 -18.02 19.11 34.17
C LEU A 19 -18.62 19.16 35.58
N HIS A 20 -17.83 18.73 36.56
CA HIS A 20 -18.19 18.91 37.96
C HIS A 20 -18.31 20.41 38.28
N GLU A 21 -19.30 20.84 39.06
CA GLU A 21 -19.53 22.27 39.33
C GLU A 21 -18.32 22.97 39.96
N LEU A 22 -17.57 22.25 40.80
CA LEU A 22 -16.30 22.72 41.38
C LEU A 22 -15.21 22.99 40.32
N ALA A 23 -15.20 22.21 39.23
CA ALA A 23 -14.25 22.41 38.12
C ALA A 23 -14.59 23.66 37.30
N ALA A 24 -15.89 23.94 37.15
CA ALA A 24 -16.40 25.11 36.43
C ALA A 24 -16.46 26.38 37.30
N SER A 25 -16.11 26.31 38.58
CA SER A 25 -16.16 27.45 39.49
C SER A 25 -15.22 28.57 39.07
N GLU A 26 -15.71 29.81 39.12
CA GLU A 26 -14.87 31.00 38.90
C GLU A 26 -13.94 31.28 40.10
N ASN A 27 -14.22 30.68 41.26
CA ASN A 27 -13.43 30.87 42.47
C ASN A 27 -12.10 30.07 42.40
N PRO A 28 -10.93 30.74 42.44
CA PRO A 28 -9.64 30.07 42.30
C PRO A 28 -9.32 29.09 43.45
N PHE A 29 -9.85 29.30 44.65
CA PHE A 29 -9.65 28.37 45.78
C PHE A 29 -10.47 27.08 45.59
N VAL A 30 -11.68 27.21 45.07
CA VAL A 30 -12.54 26.06 44.75
C VAL A 30 -11.91 25.22 43.65
N ARG A 31 -11.37 25.85 42.60
CA ARG A 31 -10.63 25.13 41.54
C ARG A 31 -9.38 24.43 42.09
N LYS A 32 -8.58 25.09 42.92
CA LYS A 32 -7.41 24.44 43.55
C LYS A 32 -7.78 23.24 44.41
N LEU A 33 -8.87 23.34 45.17
CA LEU A 33 -9.39 22.22 45.96
C LEU A 33 -9.85 21.08 45.06
N HIS A 34 -10.59 21.39 43.99
CA HIS A 34 -10.98 20.42 42.97
C HIS A 34 -9.75 19.69 42.40
N ASP A 35 -8.73 20.42 41.95
CA ASP A 35 -7.53 19.83 41.33
C ASP A 35 -6.75 18.96 42.32
N PHE A 36 -6.66 19.38 43.58
CA PHE A 36 -6.07 18.57 44.65
C PHE A 36 -6.83 17.26 44.86
N VAL A 37 -8.17 17.31 44.90
CA VAL A 37 -9.01 16.11 45.05
C VAL A 37 -8.87 15.19 43.82
N VAL A 38 -8.81 15.75 42.60
CA VAL A 38 -8.58 14.96 41.38
C VAL A 38 -7.21 14.26 41.41
N ARG A 39 -6.17 14.92 41.92
CA ARG A 39 -4.84 14.30 42.09
C ARG A 39 -4.83 13.21 43.15
N LEU A 40 -5.54 13.40 44.26
CA LEU A 40 -5.65 12.39 45.32
C LEU A 40 -6.43 11.14 44.87
N ASN A 41 -7.48 11.33 44.07
CA ASN A 41 -8.29 10.25 43.51
C ASN A 41 -8.74 10.59 42.08
N PRO A 42 -7.96 10.20 41.06
CA PRO A 42 -8.27 10.53 39.66
C PRO A 42 -9.41 9.69 39.07
N GLU A 43 -9.91 8.65 39.75
CA GLU A 43 -10.88 7.72 39.19
C GLU A 43 -12.19 8.38 38.73
N PRO A 44 -12.84 9.28 39.50
CA PRO A 44 -14.05 9.95 39.06
C PRO A 44 -13.83 10.82 37.82
N HIS A 45 -12.70 11.52 37.75
CA HIS A 45 -12.28 12.27 36.57
C HIS A 45 -12.09 11.33 35.37
N ARG A 46 -11.36 10.23 35.55
CA ARG A 46 -11.11 9.22 34.51
C ARG A 46 -12.40 8.62 33.96
N ARG A 47 -13.37 8.25 34.80
CA ARG A 47 -14.67 7.71 34.35
C ARG A 47 -15.51 8.73 33.57
N THR A 48 -15.29 10.02 33.84
CA THR A 48 -15.96 11.12 33.16
C THR A 48 -15.45 11.30 31.73
N PHE A 49 -14.13 11.26 31.52
CA PHE A 49 -13.50 11.53 30.22
C PHE A 49 -13.10 10.29 29.41
N LEU A 50 -12.78 9.16 30.07
CA LEU A 50 -12.33 7.93 29.43
C LEU A 50 -13.41 6.83 29.55
N LYS A 51 -14.30 6.79 28.55
CA LYS A 51 -15.42 5.84 28.51
C LYS A 51 -14.94 4.41 28.23
N PRO A 52 -15.68 3.37 28.68
CA PRO A 52 -15.29 1.97 28.45
C PRO A 52 -15.00 1.66 26.99
N PHE A 53 -15.83 2.12 26.05
CA PHE A 53 -15.66 1.85 24.61
C PHE A 53 -14.34 2.39 24.03
N MET A 54 -13.78 3.49 24.58
CA MET A 54 -12.49 4.03 24.12
C MET A 54 -11.32 3.07 24.41
N ARG A 55 -11.50 2.14 25.37
CA ARG A 55 -10.50 1.16 25.81
C ARG A 55 -10.82 -0.26 25.38
N ALA A 56 -12.08 -0.67 25.47
CA ALA A 56 -12.52 -2.02 25.14
C ALA A 56 -12.69 -2.21 23.63
N ASP A 57 -13.17 -1.18 22.93
CA ASP A 57 -13.52 -1.19 21.51
C ASP A 57 -12.70 -0.13 20.76
N THR A 58 -11.40 -0.02 21.10
CA THR A 58 -10.52 1.05 20.60
C THR A 58 -10.47 1.07 19.07
N ALA A 59 -10.47 -0.09 18.41
CA ALA A 59 -10.41 -0.15 16.96
C ALA A 59 -11.72 0.32 16.31
N GLU A 60 -12.87 -0.08 16.85
CA GLU A 60 -14.20 0.39 16.44
C GLU A 60 -14.37 1.89 16.73
N PHE A 61 -13.79 2.40 17.82
CA PHE A 61 -13.73 3.85 18.04
C PHE A 61 -12.89 4.55 16.98
N CYS A 62 -11.70 4.03 16.66
CA CYS A 62 -10.84 4.59 15.63
C CYS A 62 -11.47 4.50 14.22
N SER A 63 -12.26 3.46 13.93
CA SER A 63 -12.90 3.28 12.62
C SER A 63 -13.81 4.43 12.24
N SER A 64 -14.35 5.13 13.24
CA SER A 64 -15.25 6.26 13.02
C SER A 64 -14.63 7.39 12.19
N CYS A 65 -13.31 7.57 12.28
CA CYS A 65 -12.52 8.49 11.46
C CYS A 65 -11.61 7.76 10.46
N HIS A 66 -11.30 6.48 10.70
CA HIS A 66 -10.36 5.69 9.88
C HIS A 66 -11.01 4.70 8.90
N LYS A 67 -12.33 4.77 8.77
CA LYS A 67 -13.11 4.16 7.69
C LYS A 67 -13.93 5.25 7.02
N VAL A 68 -13.57 5.58 5.79
CA VAL A 68 -14.00 6.78 5.08
C VAL A 68 -14.54 6.39 3.71
N HIS A 69 -15.54 7.12 3.25
CA HIS A 69 -16.06 7.05 1.89
C HIS A 69 -16.58 8.41 1.43
N LEU A 70 -16.55 8.65 0.13
CA LEU A 70 -17.15 9.82 -0.51
C LEU A 70 -18.46 9.38 -1.12
N ASP A 71 -19.57 9.93 -0.65
CA ASP A 71 -20.91 9.56 -1.14
C ASP A 71 -21.46 10.63 -2.11
N VAL A 72 -22.57 10.32 -2.77
CA VAL A 72 -23.22 11.18 -3.77
C VAL A 72 -23.44 12.62 -3.28
N PRO A 73 -23.86 12.90 -2.02
CA PRO A 73 -23.97 14.28 -1.54
C PRO A 73 -22.65 15.06 -1.50
N VAL A 74 -21.51 14.35 -1.37
CA VAL A 74 -20.17 14.96 -1.27
C VAL A 74 -19.53 15.14 -2.65
N ASN A 75 -19.63 14.14 -3.53
CA ASN A 75 -18.93 14.13 -4.82
C ASN A 75 -19.82 14.29 -6.06
N ARG A 76 -21.16 14.28 -5.90
CA ARG A 76 -22.18 14.36 -6.96
C ARG A 76 -22.07 13.28 -8.04
N TYR A 77 -21.46 12.15 -7.71
CA TYR A 77 -21.20 11.08 -8.67
C TYR A 77 -21.72 9.73 -8.15
N ARG A 78 -21.03 9.12 -7.19
CA ARG A 78 -21.37 7.79 -6.65
C ARG A 78 -20.69 7.58 -5.31
N TRP A 79 -21.04 6.50 -4.63
CA TRP A 79 -20.25 6.06 -3.48
C TRP A 79 -18.86 5.60 -3.94
N ILE A 80 -17.82 6.19 -3.36
CA ILE A 80 -16.42 5.85 -3.59
C ILE A 80 -15.82 5.52 -2.24
N ARG A 81 -15.30 4.30 -2.09
CA ARG A 81 -14.51 3.89 -0.93
C ARG A 81 -13.33 4.84 -0.77
N GLY A 82 -13.20 5.50 0.37
CA GLY A 82 -11.99 6.18 0.84
C GLY A 82 -11.16 5.23 1.70
N PHE A 83 -10.23 5.76 2.50
CA PHE A 83 -9.33 4.89 3.27
C PHE A 83 -10.10 4.08 4.31
N ASN A 84 -9.68 2.85 4.54
CA ASN A 84 -10.40 1.88 5.35
C ASN A 84 -9.46 1.05 6.21
N GLU A 85 -8.86 1.66 7.21
CA GLU A 85 -7.88 0.95 8.05
C GLU A 85 -8.52 -0.08 8.96
N TYR A 86 -9.77 0.14 9.36
CA TYR A 86 -10.45 -0.76 10.28
C TYR A 86 -10.70 -2.13 9.64
N ASP A 87 -11.30 -2.23 8.45
CA ASP A 87 -11.59 -3.55 7.88
C ASP A 87 -10.31 -4.30 7.50
N ASN A 88 -9.27 -3.57 7.06
CA ASN A 88 -7.94 -4.11 6.78
C ASN A 88 -7.30 -4.69 8.05
N TRP A 89 -7.37 -3.94 9.15
CA TRP A 89 -6.90 -4.41 10.46
C TRP A 89 -7.72 -5.59 10.95
N GLN A 90 -9.04 -5.51 10.86
CA GLN A 90 -9.97 -6.53 11.30
C GLN A 90 -9.69 -7.86 10.57
N ALA A 91 -9.44 -7.83 9.26
CA ALA A 91 -9.11 -9.01 8.46
C ALA A 91 -7.65 -9.50 8.61
N SER A 92 -6.79 -8.76 9.31
CA SER A 92 -5.37 -9.08 9.46
C SER A 92 -5.08 -10.11 10.56
N GLY A 93 -3.90 -10.73 10.51
CA GLY A 93 -3.37 -11.50 11.63
C GLY A 93 -3.02 -10.63 12.84
N VAL A 94 -2.82 -9.32 12.65
CA VAL A 94 -2.45 -8.37 13.70
C VAL A 94 -3.60 -8.13 14.68
N SER A 95 -4.85 -8.07 14.21
CA SER A 95 -6.03 -7.96 15.08
C SER A 95 -6.31 -9.23 15.89
N GLY A 96 -5.70 -10.36 15.49
CA GLY A 96 -6.06 -11.68 15.99
C GLY A 96 -7.44 -12.17 15.53
N GLN A 97 -8.09 -11.48 14.59
CA GLN A 97 -9.41 -11.87 14.07
C GLN A 97 -9.35 -12.47 12.67
N GLY A 98 -8.31 -12.21 11.88
CA GLY A 98 -8.17 -12.75 10.53
C GLY A 98 -7.57 -14.15 10.51
N ALA A 99 -8.35 -15.16 10.12
CA ALA A 99 -7.95 -16.56 10.06
C ALA A 99 -7.09 -16.92 8.83
N ARG A 100 -6.93 -16.00 7.87
CA ARG A 100 -6.31 -16.23 6.56
C ARG A 100 -4.94 -15.56 6.40
N ALA A 101 -4.43 -14.93 7.45
CA ALA A 101 -3.19 -14.17 7.37
C ALA A 101 -1.99 -15.09 7.08
N PHE A 102 -1.04 -14.59 6.29
CA PHE A 102 0.22 -15.30 6.06
C PHE A 102 1.07 -15.37 7.33
N TYR A 103 1.00 -14.35 8.18
CA TYR A 103 1.73 -14.27 9.43
C TYR A 103 0.87 -13.73 10.58
N TYR A 104 1.19 -14.17 11.78
CA TYR A 104 0.57 -13.73 13.03
C TYR A 104 1.64 -13.19 13.99
N PRO A 105 1.43 -12.03 14.63
CA PRO A 105 2.28 -11.60 15.73
C PRO A 105 2.11 -12.52 16.93
N LYS A 106 3.02 -12.44 17.90
CA LYS A 106 2.94 -13.22 19.15
C LYS A 106 1.66 -12.95 19.93
N SER A 107 1.19 -11.71 19.89
CA SER A 107 -0.04 -11.27 20.53
C SER A 107 -0.80 -10.35 19.58
N PRO A 108 -2.15 -10.42 19.56
CA PRO A 108 -2.97 -9.44 18.87
C PRO A 108 -2.69 -8.01 19.36
N MET A 109 -2.82 -7.04 18.46
CA MET A 109 -2.62 -5.62 18.73
C MET A 109 -3.79 -4.81 18.18
N ASN A 110 -4.12 -3.71 18.85
CA ASN A 110 -5.11 -2.72 18.40
C ASN A 110 -4.42 -1.46 17.85
N CYS A 111 -5.21 -0.48 17.39
CA CYS A 111 -4.70 0.75 16.81
C CYS A 111 -3.83 1.58 17.79
N ALA A 112 -4.18 1.63 19.08
CA ALA A 112 -3.46 2.41 20.08
C ALA A 112 -2.10 1.79 20.44
N ASP A 113 -1.94 0.47 20.34
CA ASP A 113 -0.64 -0.19 20.59
C ASP A 113 0.45 0.32 19.64
N CYS A 114 0.09 0.62 18.38
CA CYS A 114 1.00 1.15 17.37
C CYS A 114 1.01 2.69 17.31
N HIS A 115 -0.16 3.34 17.39
CA HIS A 115 -0.28 4.79 17.18
C HIS A 115 -0.20 5.61 18.46
N MET A 116 -0.42 5.00 19.63
CA MET A 116 -0.35 5.66 20.93
C MET A 116 0.47 4.82 21.93
N PRO A 117 1.73 4.45 21.58
CA PRO A 117 2.52 3.55 22.40
C PRO A 117 2.76 4.12 23.80
N ALA A 118 2.87 3.24 24.78
CA ALA A 118 3.22 3.64 26.14
C ALA A 118 4.63 4.26 26.18
N VAL A 119 4.76 5.43 26.79
CA VAL A 119 6.03 6.16 26.96
C VAL A 119 6.23 6.55 28.43
N PRO A 120 7.49 6.57 28.91
CA PRO A 120 7.80 7.08 30.25
C PRO A 120 7.26 8.48 30.47
N SER A 121 6.63 8.72 31.62
CA SER A 121 6.10 10.01 32.01
C SER A 121 6.06 10.16 33.53
N PHE A 122 6.28 11.40 33.97
CA PHE A 122 6.15 11.85 35.36
C PHE A 122 4.87 12.68 35.57
N ASP A 123 3.97 12.73 34.59
CA ASP A 123 2.67 13.39 34.68
C ASP A 123 1.82 12.76 35.79
N ASP A 124 1.03 13.56 36.51
CA ASP A 124 0.09 13.10 37.55
C ASP A 124 -0.86 11.99 37.04
N GLY A 125 -1.15 11.97 35.73
CA GLY A 125 -1.98 10.95 35.07
C GLY A 125 -1.27 9.65 34.68
N ASN A 126 0.02 9.47 35.01
CA ASN A 126 0.76 8.26 34.65
C ASN A 126 0.25 7.01 35.39
N VAL A 127 0.35 5.86 34.72
CA VAL A 127 0.10 4.54 35.32
C VAL A 127 1.42 3.78 35.33
N ASN A 128 1.97 3.53 36.52
CA ASN A 128 3.26 2.86 36.72
C ASN A 128 4.41 3.54 35.95
N GLY A 129 4.43 4.87 35.92
CA GLY A 129 5.44 5.67 35.23
C GLY A 129 5.24 5.78 33.71
N LEU A 130 4.10 5.35 33.17
CA LEU A 130 3.82 5.35 31.73
C LEU A 130 2.53 6.10 31.39
N VAL A 131 2.50 6.71 30.20
CA VAL A 131 1.30 7.27 29.56
C VAL A 131 1.23 6.84 28.10
N HIS A 132 0.03 6.79 27.52
CA HIS A 132 -0.11 6.63 26.08
C HIS A 132 0.37 7.90 25.36
N SER A 133 1.30 7.72 24.42
CA SER A 133 1.85 8.83 23.65
C SER A 133 0.81 9.42 22.73
N HIS A 134 0.59 10.73 22.83
CA HIS A 134 -0.24 11.48 21.88
C HIS A 134 0.59 12.10 20.75
N ARG A 135 1.83 11.61 20.55
CA ARG A 135 2.72 12.08 19.48
C ARG A 135 2.47 11.38 18.15
N PHE A 136 1.67 10.32 18.12
CA PHE A 136 1.27 9.59 16.89
C PHE A 136 2.44 9.33 15.92
N PRO A 137 3.39 8.44 16.27
CA PRO A 137 4.65 8.27 15.53
C PRO A 137 4.46 7.91 14.05
N GLY A 138 3.42 7.15 13.71
CA GLY A 138 3.10 6.77 12.33
C GLY A 138 2.35 7.82 11.51
N ALA A 139 2.10 9.02 12.04
CA ALA A 139 1.17 9.96 11.42
C ALA A 139 1.79 10.89 10.38
N ASN A 140 2.92 11.56 10.67
CA ASN A 140 3.34 12.70 9.84
C ASN A 140 4.80 13.12 10.00
N THR A 141 5.56 13.17 8.89
CA THR A 141 6.89 13.80 8.82
C THR A 141 6.85 15.21 8.23
N ALA A 142 5.81 15.59 7.47
CA ALA A 142 5.72 16.88 6.82
C ALA A 142 5.35 18.04 7.75
N VAL A 143 4.38 17.83 8.64
CA VAL A 143 3.94 18.82 9.64
C VAL A 143 5.09 19.23 10.58
N PRO A 144 5.84 18.30 11.20
CA PRO A 144 6.98 18.70 12.02
C PRO A 144 8.06 19.43 11.20
N THR A 145 8.32 19.03 9.95
CA THR A 145 9.23 19.79 9.05
C THR A 145 8.74 21.22 8.81
N ALA A 146 7.47 21.42 8.45
CA ALA A 146 6.90 22.75 8.20
C ALA A 146 6.89 23.63 9.46
N ASN A 147 6.85 23.03 10.66
CA ASN A 147 6.91 23.73 11.94
C ASN A 147 8.33 23.80 12.55
N GLN A 148 9.34 23.22 11.88
CA GLN A 148 10.72 23.12 12.36
C GLN A 148 10.83 22.35 13.70
N ASP A 149 9.94 21.40 13.95
CA ASP A 149 9.95 20.50 15.12
C ASP A 149 10.81 19.26 14.84
N GLN A 150 12.13 19.40 15.04
CA GLN A 150 13.07 18.31 14.82
C GLN A 150 12.82 17.12 15.75
N ALA A 151 12.39 17.36 16.99
CA ALA A 151 12.19 16.30 17.97
C ALA A 151 11.02 15.38 17.58
N GLN A 152 9.96 15.95 17.01
CA GLN A 152 8.84 15.17 16.47
C GLN A 152 9.19 14.49 15.15
N TYR A 153 9.94 15.15 14.28
CA TYR A 153 10.42 14.53 13.05
C TYR A 153 11.29 13.30 13.33
N GLU A 154 12.30 13.40 14.19
CA GLU A 154 13.18 12.26 14.53
C GLU A 154 12.41 11.12 15.22
N PHE A 155 11.40 11.45 16.04
CA PHE A 155 10.52 10.46 16.65
C PHE A 155 9.73 9.66 15.60
N ALA A 156 9.12 10.34 14.63
CA ALA A 156 8.39 9.70 13.53
C ALA A 156 9.33 8.90 12.61
N LYS A 157 10.49 9.47 12.25
CA LYS A 157 11.52 8.81 11.44
C LYS A 157 12.00 7.51 12.08
N LYS A 158 12.34 7.54 13.36
CA LYS A 158 12.77 6.35 14.11
C LYS A 158 11.70 5.26 14.12
N PHE A 159 10.43 5.64 14.26
CA PHE A 159 9.33 4.68 14.19
C PHE A 159 9.21 4.02 12.82
N LEU A 160 9.28 4.81 11.73
CA LEU A 160 9.25 4.29 10.36
C LEU A 160 10.41 3.32 10.10
N GLN A 161 11.60 3.63 10.62
CA GLN A 161 12.81 2.81 10.47
C GLN A 161 12.89 1.60 11.42
N ASP A 162 11.96 1.46 12.38
CA ASP A 162 11.94 0.33 13.34
C ASP A 162 11.34 -0.95 12.73
N LYS A 163 11.89 -1.38 11.59
CA LYS A 163 11.53 -2.63 10.90
C LYS A 163 10.03 -2.76 10.69
N GLN A 164 9.37 -1.64 10.38
CA GLN A 164 7.95 -1.63 9.99
C GLN A 164 7.77 -2.44 8.70
N LEU A 165 8.74 -2.28 7.79
CA LEU A 165 8.92 -3.03 6.57
C LEU A 165 10.34 -3.59 6.47
N THR A 166 10.53 -4.53 5.55
CA THR A 166 11.83 -5.04 5.12
C THR A 166 11.91 -5.02 3.60
N VAL A 167 13.11 -4.80 3.07
CA VAL A 167 13.46 -4.93 1.66
C VAL A 167 14.44 -6.09 1.54
N ASP A 168 14.30 -6.93 0.52
CA ASP A 168 15.24 -8.02 0.20
C ASP A 168 15.44 -8.10 -1.31
N ILE A 169 16.66 -7.84 -1.78
CA ILE A 169 17.05 -8.08 -3.16
C ILE A 169 17.26 -9.60 -3.30
N PHE A 170 16.17 -10.27 -3.69
CA PHE A 170 16.00 -11.69 -3.44
C PHE A 170 16.54 -12.57 -4.57
N ALA A 171 16.09 -12.32 -5.80
CA ALA A 171 16.34 -13.21 -6.93
C ALA A 171 16.88 -12.47 -8.16
N ILE A 172 17.65 -13.20 -8.97
CA ILE A 172 18.05 -12.76 -10.31
C ILE A 172 17.74 -13.84 -11.33
N SER A 173 17.25 -13.43 -12.49
CA SER A 173 16.94 -14.32 -13.61
C SER A 173 17.36 -13.70 -14.95
N PRO A 174 17.52 -14.50 -16.02
CA PRO A 174 17.64 -13.95 -17.36
C PRO A 174 16.41 -13.07 -17.67
N ALA A 175 16.61 -11.90 -18.29
CA ALA A 175 15.47 -11.10 -18.72
C ALA A 175 14.69 -11.83 -19.82
N GLY A 176 13.37 -11.94 -19.65
CA GLY A 176 12.51 -12.57 -20.65
C GLY A 176 12.39 -11.75 -21.94
N LYS A 177 12.08 -12.43 -23.05
CA LYS A 177 11.59 -11.82 -24.31
C LYS A 177 10.09 -11.52 -24.27
N GLU A 178 9.47 -11.51 -23.09
CA GLU A 178 8.04 -11.32 -22.93
C GLU A 178 7.65 -9.93 -23.42
N THR A 179 6.91 -9.89 -24.51
CA THR A 179 6.16 -8.70 -24.93
C THR A 179 5.03 -8.50 -23.93
N ASN A 180 4.95 -7.33 -23.29
CA ASN A 180 3.90 -6.88 -22.37
C ASN A 180 2.49 -6.78 -23.03
N ALA A 181 2.13 -7.72 -23.89
CA ALA A 181 0.80 -7.83 -24.46
C ALA A 181 0.10 -9.00 -23.77
N PRO A 182 -0.88 -8.77 -22.87
CA PRO A 182 -1.83 -9.81 -22.58
C PRO A 182 -2.44 -10.26 -23.92
N ALA A 183 -2.61 -11.58 -24.10
CA ALA A 183 -3.34 -12.08 -25.25
C ALA A 183 -4.68 -11.33 -25.30
N ARG A 184 -5.05 -10.80 -26.48
CA ARG A 184 -6.24 -9.95 -26.74
C ARG A 184 -7.57 -10.49 -26.19
N ASN A 185 -7.60 -11.75 -25.74
CA ASN A 185 -8.78 -12.49 -25.28
C ASN A 185 -8.80 -12.82 -23.77
N GLU A 186 -7.81 -12.39 -22.98
CA GLU A 186 -7.77 -12.66 -21.52
C GLU A 186 -7.80 -11.37 -20.70
N PHE A 187 -8.67 -10.43 -21.07
CA PHE A 187 -9.08 -9.42 -20.09
C PHE A 187 -9.77 -10.17 -18.94
N GLY A 188 -9.09 -10.26 -17.80
CA GLY A 188 -9.70 -10.70 -16.55
C GLY A 188 -10.99 -9.93 -16.27
N LYS A 189 -11.79 -10.43 -15.32
CA LYS A 189 -13.01 -9.73 -14.88
C LYS A 189 -12.69 -8.25 -14.62
N PRO A 190 -13.61 -7.30 -14.94
CA PRO A 190 -13.39 -5.89 -14.66
C PRO A 190 -12.90 -5.68 -13.22
N GLU A 191 -11.73 -5.07 -13.06
CA GLU A 191 -11.22 -4.71 -11.74
C GLU A 191 -12.14 -3.67 -11.11
N LEU A 192 -12.48 -3.89 -9.84
CA LEU A 192 -13.29 -2.96 -9.05
C LEU A 192 -12.59 -1.59 -9.05
N SER A 193 -13.29 -0.55 -9.48
CA SER A 193 -12.81 0.83 -9.39
C SER A 193 -12.99 1.36 -7.96
N THR A 194 -12.10 0.92 -7.06
CA THR A 194 -11.98 1.41 -5.67
C THR A 194 -10.70 2.24 -5.53
N THR A 195 -10.71 3.27 -4.68
CA THR A 195 -9.51 4.10 -4.43
C THR A 195 -8.54 3.46 -3.44
N PHE A 196 -8.85 2.27 -2.96
CA PHE A 196 -8.04 1.48 -2.04
C PHE A 196 -8.00 0.03 -2.50
N ALA A 197 -6.88 -0.65 -2.22
CA ALA A 197 -6.77 -2.08 -2.48
C ALA A 197 -7.90 -2.78 -1.71
N VAL A 198 -8.65 -3.64 -2.40
CA VAL A 198 -9.53 -4.57 -1.72
C VAL A 198 -8.66 -5.77 -1.37
N GLY A 199 -8.63 -6.16 -0.09
CA GLY A 199 -7.84 -7.30 0.29
C GLY A 199 -8.40 -8.61 -0.26
N GLU A 200 -7.71 -9.69 0.05
CA GLU A 200 -8.03 -11.06 -0.34
C GLU A 200 -9.42 -11.52 0.15
N GLU A 201 -10.09 -10.75 1.00
CA GLU A 201 -11.49 -10.91 1.40
C GLU A 201 -12.49 -10.66 0.27
N SER A 202 -12.09 -9.93 -0.76
CA SER A 202 -12.93 -9.73 -1.92
C SER A 202 -12.76 -10.90 -2.86
N ASP A 203 -13.87 -11.43 -3.37
CA ASP A 203 -13.90 -12.37 -4.50
C ASP A 203 -13.41 -11.71 -5.82
N ALA A 204 -12.59 -10.65 -5.73
CA ALA A 204 -11.88 -10.06 -6.86
C ALA A 204 -10.95 -11.14 -7.43
N SER A 205 -11.15 -11.45 -8.71
CA SER A 205 -10.23 -12.29 -9.45
C SER A 205 -8.93 -11.51 -9.58
N LEU A 206 -7.87 -11.97 -8.93
CA LEU A 206 -6.53 -11.49 -9.29
C LEU A 206 -6.32 -11.72 -10.80
N PRO A 207 -5.56 -10.84 -11.47
CA PRO A 207 -5.22 -11.04 -12.87
C PRO A 207 -4.55 -12.41 -13.05
N LYS A 208 -4.86 -13.09 -14.16
CA LYS A 208 -4.15 -14.32 -14.49
C LYS A 208 -2.77 -13.92 -15.04
N GLY A 209 -1.71 -14.35 -14.35
CA GLY A 209 -0.34 -14.18 -14.82
C GLY A 209 -0.08 -14.87 -16.17
N PRO A 210 1.09 -14.64 -16.79
CA PRO A 210 1.40 -15.16 -18.11
C PRO A 210 1.27 -16.69 -18.18
N ALA A 211 0.61 -17.18 -19.23
CA ALA A 211 0.60 -18.60 -19.54
C ALA A 211 2.00 -19.05 -19.97
N GLY A 212 2.74 -19.75 -19.09
CA GLY A 212 4.10 -20.19 -19.40
C GLY A 212 4.70 -21.17 -18.39
N GLU A 213 5.95 -21.57 -18.64
CA GLU A 213 6.82 -22.28 -17.71
C GLU A 213 7.36 -21.32 -16.65
N VAL A 214 7.59 -21.82 -15.43
CA VAL A 214 8.17 -21.03 -14.34
C VAL A 214 9.57 -20.58 -14.73
N ARG A 215 9.82 -19.26 -14.70
CA ARG A 215 11.13 -18.70 -15.02
C ARG A 215 12.17 -19.25 -14.03
N PRO A 216 13.28 -19.84 -14.52
CA PRO A 216 14.31 -20.31 -13.61
C PRO A 216 15.07 -19.13 -13.01
N ILE A 217 15.27 -19.16 -11.69
CA ILE A 217 15.87 -18.07 -10.93
C ILE A 217 17.13 -18.50 -10.19
N THR A 218 17.98 -17.53 -9.89
CA THR A 218 19.07 -17.65 -8.91
C THR A 218 18.67 -16.93 -7.63
N ALA A 219 18.46 -17.68 -6.55
CA ALA A 219 17.95 -17.14 -5.28
C ALA A 219 18.25 -18.05 -4.07
N PRO A 220 18.39 -17.50 -2.86
CA PRO A 220 18.61 -16.09 -2.60
C PRO A 220 19.99 -15.63 -3.12
N ILE A 221 20.11 -14.39 -3.60
CA ILE A 221 21.33 -13.87 -4.24
C ILE A 221 22.57 -14.02 -3.33
N ASP A 222 22.43 -13.76 -2.03
CA ASP A 222 23.50 -13.86 -1.03
C ASP A 222 23.86 -15.29 -0.61
N ARG A 223 23.12 -16.30 -1.07
CA ARG A 223 23.40 -17.73 -0.82
C ARG A 223 24.01 -18.44 -2.03
N THR A 224 23.94 -17.83 -3.20
CA THR A 224 24.12 -18.54 -4.48
C THR A 224 25.42 -18.21 -5.19
N ASP A 225 26.18 -17.21 -4.71
CA ASP A 225 27.32 -16.62 -5.43
C ASP A 225 26.89 -16.17 -6.83
N ALA A 226 25.80 -15.39 -6.86
CA ALA A 226 25.13 -14.98 -8.08
C ALA A 226 26.07 -14.18 -9.02
N ALA A 227 25.96 -14.49 -10.30
CA ALA A 227 26.75 -13.85 -11.35
C ALA A 227 25.86 -13.40 -12.50
N VAL A 228 26.30 -12.35 -13.17
CA VAL A 228 25.75 -11.82 -14.42
C VAL A 228 26.86 -11.75 -15.46
N ARG A 229 26.51 -11.58 -16.73
CA ARG A 229 27.49 -11.54 -17.82
C ARG A 229 27.35 -10.25 -18.61
N ARG A 230 28.47 -9.64 -18.98
CA ARG A 230 28.50 -8.42 -19.82
C ARG A 230 27.75 -8.66 -21.13
N GLY A 231 26.92 -7.68 -21.49
CA GLY A 231 26.07 -7.69 -22.68
C GLY A 231 24.69 -8.34 -22.49
N ASP A 232 24.47 -9.08 -21.39
CA ASP A 232 23.17 -9.69 -21.11
C ASP A 232 22.22 -8.72 -20.40
N ASP A 233 20.93 -8.97 -20.54
CA ASP A 233 19.89 -8.38 -19.70
C ASP A 233 19.51 -9.36 -18.58
N ALA A 234 19.44 -8.86 -17.36
CA ALA A 234 19.02 -9.61 -16.18
C ALA A 234 17.79 -8.95 -15.54
N ARG A 235 16.87 -9.76 -15.02
CA ARG A 235 15.80 -9.30 -14.14
C ARG A 235 16.22 -9.49 -12.69
N VAL A 236 16.13 -8.42 -11.91
CA VAL A 236 16.33 -8.43 -10.47
C VAL A 236 14.97 -8.30 -9.79
N ASP A 237 14.64 -9.24 -8.91
CA ASP A 237 13.43 -9.20 -8.11
C ASP A 237 13.75 -8.68 -6.71
N VAL A 238 13.03 -7.64 -6.29
CA VAL A 238 13.17 -7.02 -4.97
C VAL A 238 11.85 -7.19 -4.22
N VAL A 239 11.92 -7.82 -3.05
CA VAL A 239 10.76 -8.12 -2.21
C VAL A 239 10.63 -7.06 -1.14
N VAL A 240 9.44 -6.45 -1.02
CA VAL A 240 9.09 -5.53 0.06
C VAL A 240 8.04 -6.18 0.93
N ARG A 241 8.30 -6.30 2.24
CA ARG A 241 7.41 -6.98 3.18
C ARG A 241 6.95 -6.07 4.30
N THR A 242 5.67 -6.14 4.65
CA THR A 242 5.13 -5.55 5.88
C THR A 242 5.38 -6.49 7.08
N ARG A 243 5.82 -5.91 8.21
CA ARG A 243 6.19 -6.69 9.41
C ARG A 243 5.38 -6.30 10.64
N LYS A 244 5.31 -5.00 10.92
CA LYS A 244 4.63 -4.44 12.12
C LYS A 244 3.45 -3.54 11.75
N VAL A 245 2.94 -3.65 10.53
CA VAL A 245 1.81 -2.86 10.03
C VAL A 245 0.53 -3.68 10.14
N GLY A 246 -0.50 -3.11 10.77
CA GLY A 246 -1.79 -3.76 11.00
C GLY A 246 -2.81 -3.59 9.87
N HIS A 247 -2.52 -2.74 8.88
CA HIS A 247 -3.40 -2.43 7.74
C HIS A 247 -2.56 -2.38 6.45
N PHE A 248 -3.17 -1.99 5.32
CA PHE A 248 -2.41 -1.81 4.08
C PHE A 248 -1.28 -0.78 4.25
N PHE A 249 -0.13 -1.05 3.64
CA PHE A 249 0.96 -0.10 3.54
C PHE A 249 1.13 0.42 2.10
N PRO A 250 1.31 1.74 1.92
CA PRO A 250 1.04 2.79 2.90
C PRO A 250 -0.44 2.79 3.33
N GLY A 251 -0.73 3.29 4.53
CA GLY A 251 -2.11 3.50 5.00
C GLY A 251 -2.52 4.98 4.93
N GLY A 252 -3.76 5.28 5.21
CA GLY A 252 -4.32 6.63 5.22
C GLY A 252 -4.59 7.15 3.81
N THR A 253 -4.27 8.42 3.56
CA THR A 253 -4.58 9.05 2.27
C THR A 253 -3.46 8.80 1.26
N VAL A 254 -3.40 7.57 0.78
CA VAL A 254 -2.35 7.03 -0.10
C VAL A 254 -2.29 7.70 -1.47
N ASP A 255 -3.32 8.47 -1.84
CA ASP A 255 -3.36 9.35 -3.02
C ASP A 255 -2.45 10.58 -2.89
N ALA A 256 -2.16 11.00 -1.66
CA ALA A 256 -1.37 12.19 -1.40
C ALA A 256 0.09 11.89 -1.04
N PHE A 257 0.41 10.64 -0.74
CA PHE A 257 1.74 10.24 -0.29
C PHE A 257 2.62 9.90 -1.48
N GLU A 258 3.92 9.90 -1.26
CA GLU A 258 4.86 9.43 -2.26
C GLU A 258 5.79 8.41 -1.60
N VAL A 259 5.52 7.15 -1.89
CA VAL A 259 6.24 5.99 -1.37
C VAL A 259 6.65 5.18 -2.58
N TRP A 260 7.94 4.90 -2.70
CA TRP A 260 8.46 4.19 -3.87
C TRP A 260 9.63 3.31 -3.50
N LEU A 261 9.82 2.26 -4.29
CA LEU A 261 10.99 1.42 -4.24
C LEU A 261 12.01 1.92 -5.25
N GLU A 262 13.19 2.28 -4.78
CA GLU A 262 14.33 2.67 -5.59
C GLU A 262 15.31 1.50 -5.69
N LEU A 263 15.83 1.26 -6.89
CA LEU A 263 16.95 0.33 -7.12
C LEU A 263 18.04 1.04 -7.91
N GLN A 264 19.26 1.01 -7.37
CA GLN A 264 20.47 1.49 -8.04
C GLN A 264 21.48 0.35 -8.18
N ALA A 265 22.07 0.21 -9.37
CA ALA A 265 23.20 -0.67 -9.61
C ALA A 265 24.46 0.14 -9.90
N THR A 266 25.51 -0.08 -9.12
CA THR A 266 26.83 0.55 -9.31
C THR A 266 27.93 -0.50 -9.42
N ASP A 267 28.92 -0.28 -10.27
CA ASP A 267 30.09 -1.17 -10.31
C ASP A 267 31.18 -0.74 -9.31
N GLU A 268 32.23 -1.55 -9.16
CA GLU A 268 33.34 -1.23 -8.25
C GLU A 268 34.16 0.00 -8.66
N LYS A 269 33.96 0.53 -9.88
CA LYS A 269 34.59 1.75 -10.38
C LYS A 269 33.77 3.00 -10.04
N GLY A 270 32.59 2.82 -9.43
CA GLY A 270 31.65 3.90 -9.14
C GLY A 270 30.79 4.30 -10.34
N GLN A 271 30.77 3.52 -11.42
CA GLN A 271 29.88 3.74 -12.55
C GLN A 271 28.46 3.30 -12.18
N VAL A 272 27.48 4.20 -12.30
CA VAL A 272 26.06 3.82 -12.23
C VAL A 272 25.69 3.12 -13.52
N LEU A 273 25.22 1.88 -13.41
CA LEU A 273 24.78 1.04 -14.53
C LEU A 273 23.25 1.02 -14.67
N PHE A 274 22.53 1.24 -13.57
CA PHE A 274 21.07 1.28 -13.53
C PHE A 274 20.59 2.16 -12.39
N TRP A 275 19.49 2.87 -12.62
CA TRP A 275 18.79 3.60 -11.57
C TRP A 275 17.30 3.74 -11.91
N SER A 276 16.43 3.14 -11.10
CA SER A 276 14.99 3.40 -11.07
C SER A 276 14.60 3.95 -9.70
N GLY A 277 13.64 4.87 -9.64
CA GLY A 277 13.29 5.61 -8.42
C GLY A 277 14.19 6.80 -8.10
N LYS A 278 14.90 7.33 -9.12
CA LYS A 278 15.73 8.54 -8.97
C LYS A 278 14.85 9.75 -8.70
N VAL A 279 15.27 10.59 -7.77
CA VAL A 279 14.62 11.88 -7.48
C VAL A 279 15.37 13.00 -8.18
N GLU A 280 14.63 13.92 -8.79
CA GLU A 280 15.19 15.13 -9.41
C GLU A 280 15.71 16.12 -8.35
N ASP A 281 16.41 17.16 -8.81
CA ASP A 281 16.93 18.25 -7.96
C ASP A 281 17.69 17.76 -6.71
N ASP A 282 18.54 16.75 -6.89
CA ASP A 282 19.37 16.16 -5.83
C ASP A 282 18.55 15.71 -4.60
N GLY A 283 17.41 15.05 -4.84
CA GLY A 283 16.55 14.52 -3.77
C GLY A 283 15.41 15.45 -3.34
N LYS A 284 15.25 16.60 -3.98
CA LYS A 284 14.23 17.61 -3.61
C LYS A 284 13.05 17.66 -4.58
N GLY A 285 13.25 17.20 -5.81
CA GLY A 285 12.28 17.27 -6.88
C GLY A 285 11.21 16.18 -6.86
N PRO A 286 10.46 16.02 -7.96
CA PRO A 286 9.62 14.86 -8.18
C PRO A 286 10.46 13.58 -8.32
N VAL A 287 9.85 12.44 -7.99
CA VAL A 287 10.38 11.12 -8.31
C VAL A 287 10.13 10.86 -9.79
N GLU A 288 11.08 10.23 -10.47
CA GLU A 288 10.94 9.85 -11.87
C GLU A 288 9.69 8.98 -12.12
N PRO A 289 8.95 9.17 -13.23
CA PRO A 289 7.64 8.54 -13.41
C PRO A 289 7.62 7.01 -13.53
N GLY A 290 8.73 6.40 -13.95
CA GLY A 290 8.90 4.95 -14.13
C GLY A 290 9.29 4.22 -12.84
N ALA A 291 9.33 4.90 -11.70
CA ALA A 291 9.58 4.29 -10.40
C ALA A 291 8.45 3.35 -9.98
N HIS A 292 8.76 2.38 -9.14
CA HIS A 292 7.77 1.50 -8.53
C HIS A 292 7.08 2.20 -7.36
N PHE A 293 5.80 2.58 -7.51
CA PHE A 293 5.10 3.42 -6.54
C PHE A 293 4.05 2.65 -5.74
N TYR A 294 4.11 2.78 -4.42
CA TYR A 294 3.03 2.32 -3.54
C TYR A 294 2.01 3.45 -3.30
N ARG A 295 0.98 3.54 -4.15
CA ARG A 295 -0.05 4.60 -4.10
C ARG A 295 -1.40 4.16 -4.71
N SER A 296 -2.42 5.00 -4.53
CA SER A 296 -3.63 4.97 -5.37
C SER A 296 -3.63 6.14 -6.32
N LEU A 297 -3.48 5.89 -7.62
CA LEU A 297 -3.53 6.95 -8.64
C LEU A 297 -4.96 7.19 -9.09
N GLN A 298 -5.56 8.29 -8.62
CA GLN A 298 -6.93 8.69 -8.94
C GLN A 298 -6.94 9.78 -10.02
N ILE A 299 -7.97 9.77 -10.87
CA ILE A 299 -8.19 10.78 -11.91
C ILE A 299 -9.62 11.33 -11.88
N ASP A 300 -9.76 12.57 -12.36
CA ASP A 300 -11.04 13.26 -12.53
C ASP A 300 -11.71 12.92 -13.88
N GLY A 301 -12.84 13.57 -14.19
CA GLY A 301 -13.61 13.31 -15.41
C GLY A 301 -12.89 13.61 -16.72
N HIS A 302 -11.84 14.44 -16.70
CA HIS A 302 -11.00 14.77 -17.85
C HIS A 302 -9.66 14.02 -17.86
N GLY A 303 -9.44 13.15 -16.86
CA GLY A 303 -8.20 12.39 -16.72
C GLY A 303 -7.09 13.16 -16.02
N ASN A 304 -7.37 14.29 -15.37
CA ASN A 304 -6.36 14.96 -14.55
C ASN A 304 -6.13 14.17 -13.24
N PRO A 305 -4.87 13.96 -12.81
CA PRO A 305 -4.59 13.35 -11.52
C PRO A 305 -5.20 14.13 -10.34
N ILE A 306 -5.73 13.41 -9.36
CA ILE A 306 -6.19 13.98 -8.08
C ILE A 306 -4.97 14.20 -7.18
N ASN A 307 -4.23 15.29 -7.44
CA ASN A 307 -2.96 15.61 -6.79
C ASN A 307 -3.00 16.87 -5.90
N LYS A 308 -4.18 17.50 -5.76
CA LYS A 308 -4.43 18.74 -5.00
C LYS A 308 -5.31 18.53 -3.77
N ARG A 309 -5.48 17.27 -3.33
CA ARG A 309 -6.45 16.87 -2.28
C ARG A 309 -7.92 17.15 -2.65
N ASN A 310 -8.23 17.20 -3.95
CA ASN A 310 -9.56 17.42 -4.51
C ASN A 310 -10.34 16.11 -4.74
N ALA A 311 -10.35 15.21 -3.74
CA ALA A 311 -10.91 13.86 -3.89
C ALA A 311 -12.41 13.79 -4.26
N TRP A 312 -13.17 14.87 -4.07
CA TRP A 312 -14.56 14.95 -4.55
C TRP A 312 -14.68 14.91 -6.08
N ALA A 313 -13.62 15.29 -6.80
CA ALA A 313 -13.57 15.26 -8.26
C ALA A 313 -13.19 13.87 -8.81
N THR A 314 -12.83 12.90 -7.96
CA THR A 314 -12.46 11.55 -8.42
C THR A 314 -13.58 10.93 -9.24
N ARG A 315 -13.25 10.47 -10.45
CA ARG A 315 -14.16 9.71 -11.32
C ARG A 315 -13.65 8.30 -11.60
N SER A 316 -12.34 8.09 -11.58
CA SER A 316 -11.76 6.76 -11.75
C SER A 316 -10.43 6.60 -11.04
N VAL A 317 -9.93 5.38 -11.02
CA VAL A 317 -8.66 4.98 -10.41
C VAL A 317 -7.87 4.22 -11.45
N VAL A 318 -6.67 4.70 -11.75
CA VAL A 318 -5.78 4.13 -12.77
C VAL A 318 -5.20 2.81 -12.27
N TYR A 319 -4.63 2.82 -11.06
CA TYR A 319 -4.18 1.64 -10.33
C TYR A 319 -4.15 1.90 -8.82
N VAL A 320 -4.14 0.82 -8.05
CA VAL A 320 -3.88 0.86 -6.61
C VAL A 320 -2.81 -0.16 -6.28
N HIS A 321 -1.70 0.30 -5.71
CA HIS A 321 -0.58 -0.55 -5.34
C HIS A 321 -0.26 -0.37 -3.85
N LEU A 322 -0.73 -1.32 -3.03
CA LEU A 322 -0.54 -1.31 -1.56
C LEU A 322 -0.22 -2.74 -1.09
N ILE A 323 0.55 -2.87 -0.01
CA ILE A 323 0.95 -4.17 0.55
C ILE A 323 0.06 -4.49 1.77
N PRO A 324 -0.67 -5.62 1.78
CA PRO A 324 -1.48 -6.02 2.93
C PRO A 324 -0.65 -6.23 4.22
N PRO A 325 -1.28 -6.24 5.40
CA PRO A 325 -0.60 -6.51 6.66
C PRO A 325 -0.08 -7.95 6.74
N GLY A 326 1.21 -8.10 7.03
CA GLY A 326 1.87 -9.40 7.02
C GLY A 326 1.94 -10.03 5.64
N ALA A 327 1.98 -9.23 4.57
CA ALA A 327 2.17 -9.69 3.20
C ALA A 327 3.45 -9.07 2.60
N ALA A 328 3.69 -9.37 1.34
CA ALA A 328 4.81 -8.86 0.58
C ALA A 328 4.39 -8.50 -0.85
N ASP A 329 5.15 -7.62 -1.46
CA ASP A 329 5.15 -7.32 -2.89
C ASP A 329 6.52 -7.69 -3.48
N THR A 330 6.57 -7.97 -4.78
CA THR A 330 7.79 -8.32 -5.51
C THR A 330 7.93 -7.45 -6.76
N ALA A 331 8.71 -6.37 -6.67
CA ALA A 331 9.01 -5.53 -7.81
C ALA A 331 10.09 -6.15 -8.70
N HIS A 332 9.96 -5.97 -10.02
CA HIS A 332 10.88 -6.54 -11.01
C HIS A 332 11.61 -5.43 -11.76
N PHE A 333 12.94 -5.51 -11.82
CA PHE A 333 13.78 -4.51 -12.49
C PHE A 333 14.59 -5.15 -13.60
N ARG A 334 14.55 -4.58 -14.81
CA ARG A 334 15.34 -5.01 -15.96
C ARG A 334 16.66 -4.26 -16.00
N LEU A 335 17.73 -4.96 -15.65
CA LEU A 335 19.10 -4.47 -15.62
C LEU A 335 19.86 -4.91 -16.89
N HIS A 336 20.28 -3.94 -17.71
CA HIS A 336 21.23 -4.18 -18.80
C HIS A 336 22.67 -4.14 -18.28
N ILE A 337 23.44 -5.22 -18.48
CA ILE A 337 24.83 -5.30 -18.02
C ILE A 337 25.76 -4.75 -19.12
N SER A 338 26.17 -3.49 -18.97
CA SER A 338 27.04 -2.83 -19.96
C SER A 338 28.36 -3.59 -20.21
N GLU A 339 28.85 -3.55 -21.45
CA GLU A 339 30.14 -4.10 -21.87
C GLU A 339 31.33 -3.52 -21.09
N ASN A 340 31.22 -2.27 -20.63
CA ASN A 340 32.28 -1.59 -19.88
C ASN A 340 32.16 -1.77 -18.36
N ALA A 341 31.14 -2.50 -17.87
CA ALA A 341 30.94 -2.75 -16.46
C ALA A 341 32.20 -3.35 -15.82
N GLY A 342 32.45 -2.97 -14.57
CA GLY A 342 33.41 -3.62 -13.69
C GLY A 342 33.20 -5.13 -13.50
N ASP A 343 34.06 -5.76 -12.72
CA ASP A 343 33.97 -7.19 -12.40
C ASP A 343 32.95 -7.50 -11.29
N LYS A 344 32.40 -6.46 -10.65
CA LYS A 344 31.47 -6.56 -9.54
C LYS A 344 30.39 -5.50 -9.67
N ILE A 345 29.12 -5.89 -9.52
CA ILE A 345 27.99 -4.97 -9.44
C ILE A 345 27.42 -5.01 -8.03
N THR A 346 27.24 -3.83 -7.43
CA THR A 346 26.53 -3.62 -6.17
C THR A 346 25.12 -3.14 -6.49
N LEU A 347 24.12 -3.90 -6.05
CA LEU A 347 22.72 -3.52 -6.10
C LEU A 347 22.33 -2.94 -4.75
N HIS A 348 21.74 -1.74 -4.74
CA HIS A 348 21.23 -1.08 -3.53
C HIS A 348 19.77 -0.73 -3.74
N ALA A 349 18.89 -1.32 -2.92
CA ALA A 349 17.46 -1.08 -2.96
C ALA A 349 17.02 -0.31 -1.71
N LYS A 350 16.18 0.71 -1.88
CA LYS A 350 15.63 1.54 -0.79
C LYS A 350 14.13 1.67 -0.93
N LEU A 351 13.39 1.37 0.14
CA LEU A 351 12.00 1.78 0.27
C LEU A 351 11.95 3.19 0.84
N ASN A 352 11.63 4.16 -0.02
CA ASN A 352 11.58 5.57 0.31
C ASN A 352 10.16 6.00 0.70
N TYR A 353 10.07 6.88 1.69
CA TYR A 353 8.81 7.47 2.15
C TYR A 353 8.91 9.00 2.22
N ARG A 354 8.04 9.68 1.48
CA ARG A 354 7.80 11.12 1.58
C ARG A 354 6.31 11.36 1.85
N LYS A 355 6.01 12.02 2.98
CA LYS A 355 4.63 12.10 3.51
C LYS A 355 3.64 12.72 2.53
N PHE A 356 4.06 13.72 1.76
CA PHE A 356 3.23 14.32 0.72
C PHE A 356 4.01 14.37 -0.59
N SER A 357 3.33 14.10 -1.71
CA SER A 357 3.92 14.22 -3.04
C SER A 357 4.48 15.62 -3.28
N TRP A 358 5.50 15.70 -4.13
CA TRP A 358 6.14 16.96 -4.48
C TRP A 358 5.12 18.00 -4.95
N PHE A 359 4.24 17.61 -5.88
CA PHE A 359 3.22 18.47 -6.44
C PHE A 359 2.25 18.98 -5.36
N ASN A 360 1.71 18.10 -4.52
CA ASN A 360 0.75 18.49 -3.49
C ASN A 360 1.38 19.46 -2.47
N THR A 361 2.66 19.25 -2.14
CA THR A 361 3.42 20.15 -1.26
C THR A 361 3.56 21.53 -1.88
N HIS A 362 4.00 21.61 -3.14
CA HIS A 362 4.18 22.88 -3.84
C HIS A 362 2.85 23.62 -4.05
N PHE A 363 1.80 22.88 -4.41
CA PHE A 363 0.44 23.41 -4.54
C PHE A 363 -0.06 24.01 -3.21
N SER A 364 0.09 23.27 -2.10
CA SER A 364 -0.44 23.68 -0.80
C SER A 364 0.23 24.93 -0.23
N PHE A 365 1.51 25.17 -0.55
CA PHE A 365 2.26 26.31 -0.03
C PHE A 365 2.30 27.50 -0.99
N ALA A 366 2.40 27.28 -2.30
CA ALA A 366 2.65 28.35 -3.27
C ALA A 366 1.83 28.21 -4.57
N GLY A 367 0.80 27.36 -4.58
CA GLY A 367 -0.03 27.12 -5.76
C GLY A 367 -0.84 28.36 -6.16
N VAL A 368 -0.55 28.90 -7.34
CA VAL A 368 -1.33 29.95 -7.99
C VAL A 368 -1.65 29.56 -9.43
N GLU A 369 -2.79 30.00 -9.94
CA GLU A 369 -3.19 29.72 -11.33
C GLU A 369 -2.19 30.37 -12.30
N ALA A 370 -1.64 29.59 -13.22
CA ALA A 370 -0.52 30.00 -14.07
C ALA A 370 -0.84 31.25 -14.91
N GLU A 371 -2.08 31.39 -15.40
CA GLU A 371 -2.52 32.56 -16.15
C GLU A 371 -2.50 33.84 -15.31
N LYS A 372 -2.87 33.73 -14.02
CA LYS A 372 -2.82 34.84 -13.06
C LYS A 372 -1.39 35.15 -12.63
N ALA A 373 -0.55 34.12 -12.51
CA ALA A 373 0.87 34.26 -12.20
C ALA A 373 1.65 34.98 -13.33
N ALA A 374 1.27 34.77 -14.58
CA ALA A 374 1.87 35.43 -15.75
C ALA A 374 1.47 36.90 -15.89
N GLN A 375 0.33 37.32 -15.34
CA GLN A 375 -0.23 38.66 -15.59
C GLN A 375 0.29 39.78 -14.69
N GLY A 376 0.96 39.50 -13.56
CA GLY A 376 1.78 40.46 -12.78
C GLY A 376 1.14 41.78 -12.28
N LYS A 377 -0.06 42.15 -12.70
CA LYS A 377 -0.86 43.35 -12.38
C LYS A 377 -2.33 43.06 -12.69
N PRO A 378 -3.30 43.73 -12.03
CA PRO A 378 -4.71 43.59 -12.39
C PRO A 378 -4.93 44.16 -13.79
N SER A 379 -5.03 43.29 -14.79
CA SER A 379 -5.50 43.65 -16.12
C SER A 379 -7.00 43.84 -16.07
N ALA A 380 -7.45 45.06 -16.36
CA ALA A 380 -8.84 45.34 -16.62
C ALA A 380 -9.37 44.44 -17.75
N ALA A 381 -10.54 43.86 -17.52
CA ALA A 381 -11.48 43.27 -18.48
C ALA A 381 -10.89 42.85 -19.84
N SER A 382 -10.53 41.58 -20.00
CA SER A 382 -10.59 40.92 -21.30
C SER A 382 -11.95 40.24 -21.44
N ASN A 383 -12.82 40.86 -22.24
CA ASN A 383 -13.93 40.17 -22.89
C ASN A 383 -13.35 39.12 -23.83
N ALA A 384 -13.23 37.89 -23.36
CA ALA A 384 -13.02 36.71 -24.20
C ALA A 384 -14.28 35.84 -24.12
N SER A 385 -14.67 35.33 -25.28
CA SER A 385 -15.84 34.49 -25.53
C SER A 385 -15.97 33.35 -24.53
N ALA A 386 -17.21 32.87 -24.35
CA ALA A 386 -17.58 31.72 -23.53
C ALA A 386 -16.65 30.53 -23.79
N THR A 387 -15.59 30.44 -22.99
CA THR A 387 -14.66 29.31 -22.92
C THR A 387 -15.15 28.43 -21.78
N ALA A 388 -15.18 27.12 -22.02
CA ALA A 388 -15.69 26.15 -21.05
C ALA A 388 -15.08 26.38 -19.67
N ALA A 389 -15.88 26.19 -18.61
CA ALA A 389 -15.38 26.33 -17.24
C ALA A 389 -14.15 25.42 -17.04
N THR A 390 -13.01 26.02 -16.69
CA THR A 390 -11.74 25.31 -16.43
C THR A 390 -11.78 24.50 -15.13
N THR A 391 -12.85 24.64 -14.35
CA THR A 391 -13.11 23.86 -13.13
C THR A 391 -14.61 23.62 -12.98
N THR A 392 -14.97 22.37 -12.67
CA THR A 392 -16.33 21.94 -12.34
C THR A 392 -16.27 21.01 -11.12
N PRO A 393 -17.40 20.53 -10.58
CA PRO A 393 -17.39 19.44 -9.60
C PRO A 393 -16.74 18.14 -10.13
N ASP A 394 -16.65 17.97 -11.45
CA ASP A 394 -16.20 16.75 -12.11
C ASP A 394 -14.72 16.76 -12.49
N TYR A 395 -14.12 17.94 -12.68
CA TYR A 395 -12.73 18.08 -13.12
C TYR A 395 -12.12 19.46 -12.82
N ASP A 396 -10.79 19.55 -12.83
CA ASP A 396 -10.05 20.80 -12.71
C ASP A 396 -8.84 20.87 -13.65
N ASP A 397 -9.03 21.52 -14.80
CA ASP A 397 -8.08 21.66 -15.89
C ASP A 397 -7.09 22.83 -15.71
N ARG A 398 -7.22 23.61 -14.63
CA ARG A 398 -6.35 24.77 -14.37
C ARG A 398 -4.89 24.35 -14.28
N LYS A 399 -4.02 25.15 -14.89
CA LYS A 399 -2.56 25.01 -14.76
C LYS A 399 -2.06 25.81 -13.56
N TRP A 400 -1.08 25.26 -12.85
CA TRP A 400 -0.59 25.81 -11.60
C TRP A 400 0.89 26.19 -11.71
N ALA A 401 1.24 27.34 -11.18
CA ALA A 401 2.60 27.75 -10.88
C ALA A 401 2.81 27.72 -9.36
N PHE A 402 4.07 27.58 -8.94
CA PHE A 402 4.45 27.41 -7.53
C PHE A 402 5.27 28.60 -7.02
N ASN A 403 4.88 29.81 -7.41
CA ASN A 403 5.52 31.07 -7.05
C ASN A 403 4.58 32.02 -6.29
N GLY A 404 3.50 31.48 -5.70
CA GLY A 404 2.59 32.21 -4.85
C GLY A 404 3.25 32.73 -3.57
N ASP A 405 2.62 33.73 -2.94
CA ASP A 405 3.07 34.27 -1.66
C ASP A 405 2.93 33.24 -0.54
N THR A 406 4.05 32.95 0.12
CA THR A 406 4.15 31.97 1.22
C THR A 406 4.12 32.63 2.61
N SER A 407 3.99 33.96 2.70
CA SER A 407 4.06 34.70 3.98
C SER A 407 2.97 34.30 4.98
N SER A 408 1.81 33.87 4.50
CA SER A 408 0.61 33.55 5.29
C SER A 408 0.32 32.05 5.42
N VAL A 409 1.15 31.18 4.83
CA VAL A 409 0.96 29.72 4.91
C VAL A 409 1.04 29.23 6.36
N SER A 410 0.33 28.14 6.64
CA SER A 410 0.40 27.47 7.94
C SER A 410 1.78 26.86 8.17
N GLY A 411 2.24 26.84 9.42
CA GLY A 411 3.58 26.39 9.80
C GLY A 411 4.55 27.56 10.03
N ASN A 412 5.69 27.26 10.65
CA ASN A 412 6.73 28.25 10.95
C ASN A 412 7.57 28.58 9.71
N LEU A 413 7.73 27.62 8.79
CA LEU A 413 8.45 27.81 7.55
C LEU A 413 7.59 28.58 6.52
N LYS A 414 7.99 29.82 6.20
CA LYS A 414 7.33 30.69 5.20
C LYS A 414 7.98 30.56 3.83
N THR A 415 8.09 29.32 3.37
CA THR A 415 8.52 28.93 2.03
C THR A 415 7.96 27.54 1.74
N ILE A 416 8.07 27.05 0.52
CA ILE A 416 7.75 25.66 0.20
C ILE A 416 8.76 24.78 0.96
N PRO A 417 8.31 23.86 1.84
CA PRO A 417 9.22 22.99 2.58
C PRO A 417 9.83 21.92 1.67
N ASP A 418 11.14 21.76 1.75
CA ASP A 418 11.86 20.57 1.26
C ASP A 418 11.50 19.38 2.17
N LEU A 419 10.42 18.67 1.85
CA LEU A 419 9.97 17.55 2.67
C LEU A 419 11.00 16.40 2.66
N PRO A 420 11.34 15.85 3.84
CA PRO A 420 12.36 14.81 3.94
C PRO A 420 11.89 13.48 3.33
N ILE A 421 12.82 12.82 2.65
CA ILE A 421 12.68 11.42 2.22
C ILE A 421 13.26 10.54 3.32
N THR A 422 12.42 9.69 3.90
CA THR A 422 12.85 8.70 4.89
C THR A 422 13.05 7.35 4.22
N VAL A 423 14.27 6.83 4.24
CA VAL A 423 14.53 5.42 3.88
C VAL A 423 13.98 4.55 5.01
N VAL A 424 12.88 3.85 4.74
CA VAL A 424 12.15 3.02 5.71
C VAL A 424 12.88 1.69 5.92
N ALA A 425 13.35 1.10 4.84
CA ALA A 425 14.13 -0.13 4.81
C ALA A 425 14.99 -0.14 3.54
N GLU A 426 16.09 -0.86 3.58
CA GLU A 426 17.02 -0.99 2.46
C GLU A 426 17.73 -2.34 2.52
N ASP A 427 18.26 -2.76 1.38
CA ASP A 427 19.11 -3.93 1.26
C ASP A 427 20.19 -3.71 0.21
N THR A 428 21.32 -4.39 0.35
CA THR A 428 22.45 -4.29 -0.57
C THR A 428 23.00 -5.67 -0.88
N LYS A 429 23.11 -5.99 -2.17
CA LYS A 429 23.68 -7.25 -2.65
C LYS A 429 24.77 -7.00 -3.66
N THR A 430 25.61 -8.00 -3.85
CA THR A 430 26.67 -7.98 -4.85
C THR A 430 26.46 -9.11 -5.84
N LEU A 431 26.75 -8.82 -7.11
CA LEU A 431 26.83 -9.78 -8.19
C LEU A 431 28.25 -9.80 -8.76
N ARG A 432 28.74 -10.99 -9.12
CA ARG A 432 29.95 -11.11 -9.96
C ARG A 432 29.61 -10.82 -11.41
N VAL A 433 30.51 -10.16 -12.14
CA VAL A 433 30.34 -9.88 -13.56
C VAL A 433 31.31 -10.71 -14.38
N LEU A 434 30.77 -11.63 -15.17
CA LEU A 434 31.53 -12.48 -16.07
C LEU A 434 31.87 -11.74 -17.37
N PRO A 435 33.00 -12.07 -18.02
CA PRO A 435 33.29 -11.60 -19.37
C PRO A 435 32.20 -12.02 -20.36
N ARG A 436 31.94 -11.21 -21.39
CA ARG A 436 30.96 -11.52 -22.46
C ARG A 436 31.17 -12.90 -23.10
N THR A 437 32.44 -13.34 -23.20
CA THR A 437 32.84 -14.63 -23.78
C THR A 437 32.57 -15.83 -22.87
N ALA A 438 32.23 -15.61 -21.59
CA ALA A 438 31.89 -16.69 -20.68
C ALA A 438 30.52 -17.30 -21.02
N LEU A 439 30.29 -18.54 -20.57
CA LEU A 439 28.97 -19.15 -20.64
C LEU A 439 27.97 -18.35 -19.77
N PRO A 440 26.68 -18.28 -20.17
CA PRO A 440 25.66 -17.67 -19.32
C PRO A 440 25.62 -18.35 -17.94
N PRO A 441 25.54 -17.57 -16.85
CA PRO A 441 25.34 -18.11 -15.50
C PRO A 441 24.13 -19.04 -15.47
N GLN A 442 24.30 -20.23 -14.88
CA GLN A 442 23.20 -21.18 -14.74
C GLN A 442 22.36 -20.84 -13.49
N PRO A 443 21.01 -20.91 -13.57
CA PRO A 443 20.13 -20.70 -12.43
C PRO A 443 20.48 -21.61 -11.26
N LYS A 444 20.58 -21.05 -10.05
CA LYS A 444 20.89 -21.80 -8.83
C LYS A 444 20.01 -21.37 -7.68
N THR A 445 19.28 -22.31 -7.08
CA THR A 445 18.49 -22.06 -5.88
C THR A 445 19.15 -22.69 -4.65
N VAL A 446 19.09 -21.98 -3.52
CA VAL A 446 19.49 -22.50 -2.21
C VAL A 446 18.29 -22.43 -1.28
N THR A 447 17.98 -23.57 -0.68
CA THR A 447 16.81 -23.74 0.16
C THR A 447 17.27 -24.28 1.52
N THR A 448 17.15 -23.44 2.54
CA THR A 448 17.53 -23.77 3.93
C THR A 448 16.35 -23.52 4.86
N LYS A 449 16.37 -24.13 6.05
CA LYS A 449 15.37 -23.86 7.08
C LYS A 449 15.39 -22.41 7.54
N GLU A 450 16.52 -21.72 7.48
CA GLU A 450 16.62 -20.32 7.90
C GLU A 450 16.04 -19.36 6.86
N ASP A 451 16.06 -19.74 5.59
CA ASP A 451 15.62 -18.89 4.47
C ASP A 451 14.14 -19.12 4.07
N TRP A 452 13.39 -20.00 4.75
CA TRP A 452 12.01 -20.33 4.38
C TRP A 452 11.10 -19.10 4.32
N THR A 453 11.28 -18.13 5.23
CA THR A 453 10.46 -16.91 5.22
C THR A 453 10.74 -16.04 4.00
N ARG A 454 11.97 -16.04 3.47
CA ARG A 454 12.33 -15.25 2.27
C ARG A 454 11.66 -15.84 1.04
N TRP A 455 11.68 -17.17 0.91
CA TRP A 455 10.92 -17.89 -0.12
C TRP A 455 9.41 -17.68 0.01
N ASN A 456 8.90 -17.64 1.24
CA ASN A 456 7.50 -17.33 1.50
C ASN A 456 7.14 -15.89 1.11
N ASP A 457 7.98 -14.91 1.43
CA ASP A 457 7.74 -13.51 1.09
C ASP A 457 7.76 -13.29 -0.42
N TYR A 458 8.72 -13.90 -1.13
CA TYR A 458 8.75 -13.90 -2.59
C TYR A 458 7.51 -14.57 -3.19
N GLY A 459 7.12 -15.73 -2.67
CA GLY A 459 5.90 -16.43 -3.11
C GLY A 459 4.62 -15.65 -2.85
N ILE A 460 4.52 -14.92 -1.73
CA ILE A 460 3.38 -14.05 -1.41
C ILE A 460 3.29 -12.90 -2.43
N GLY A 461 4.40 -12.24 -2.76
CA GLY A 461 4.40 -11.17 -3.75
C GLY A 461 3.92 -11.66 -5.12
N LEU A 462 4.49 -12.78 -5.60
CA LEU A 462 4.07 -13.41 -6.86
C LEU A 462 2.59 -13.85 -6.83
N PHE A 463 2.13 -14.40 -5.71
CA PHE A 463 0.73 -14.82 -5.53
C PHE A 463 -0.23 -13.64 -5.66
N LEU A 464 0.09 -12.51 -5.02
CA LEU A 464 -0.73 -11.29 -5.06
C LEU A 464 -0.70 -10.60 -6.44
N GLN A 465 0.37 -10.79 -7.22
CA GLN A 465 0.44 -10.38 -8.62
C GLN A 465 -0.34 -11.31 -9.57
N GLY A 466 -0.72 -12.50 -9.09
CA GLY A 466 -1.40 -13.52 -9.89
C GLY A 466 -0.46 -14.39 -10.73
N ASP A 467 0.86 -14.33 -10.51
CA ASP A 467 1.81 -15.32 -11.03
C ASP A 467 1.75 -16.60 -10.19
N LEU A 468 0.64 -17.32 -10.35
CA LEU A 468 0.30 -18.48 -9.53
C LEU A 468 1.32 -19.61 -9.68
N LYS A 469 1.86 -19.83 -10.88
CA LYS A 469 2.87 -20.86 -11.10
C LYS A 469 4.19 -20.52 -10.41
N ALA A 470 4.68 -19.29 -10.55
CA ALA A 470 5.91 -18.89 -9.87
C ALA A 470 5.72 -18.86 -8.34
N ALA A 471 4.55 -18.43 -7.87
CA ALA A 471 4.19 -18.48 -6.46
C ALA A 471 4.19 -19.91 -5.91
N ALA A 472 3.57 -20.86 -6.61
CA ALA A 472 3.58 -22.28 -6.23
C ALA A 472 5.02 -22.81 -6.13
N ALA A 473 5.87 -22.53 -7.14
CA ALA A 473 7.27 -22.95 -7.14
C ALA A 473 8.08 -22.32 -5.97
N ALA A 474 7.80 -21.07 -5.61
CA ALA A 474 8.41 -20.43 -4.45
C ALA A 474 7.93 -21.07 -3.13
N PHE A 475 6.64 -21.40 -3.00
CA PHE A 475 6.11 -22.08 -1.82
C PHE A 475 6.57 -23.54 -1.71
N GLU A 476 6.84 -24.22 -2.83
CA GLU A 476 7.47 -25.55 -2.83
C GLU A 476 8.84 -25.51 -2.14
N LYS A 477 9.61 -24.43 -2.29
CA LYS A 477 10.89 -24.26 -1.57
C LYS A 477 10.72 -24.25 -0.06
N ILE A 478 9.58 -23.81 0.46
CA ILE A 478 9.27 -23.91 1.90
C ILE A 478 9.12 -25.38 2.30
N THR A 479 8.43 -26.17 1.48
CA THR A 479 8.19 -27.60 1.76
C THR A 479 9.46 -28.45 1.61
N GLU A 480 10.38 -28.04 0.71
CA GLU A 480 11.72 -28.63 0.59
C GLU A 480 12.60 -28.28 1.81
N ALA A 481 12.57 -27.01 2.25
CA ALA A 481 13.33 -26.54 3.40
C ALA A 481 12.88 -27.22 4.70
N ASP A 482 11.57 -27.24 4.93
CA ASP A 482 10.97 -27.76 6.15
C ASP A 482 9.63 -28.44 5.86
N PRO A 483 9.61 -29.75 5.60
CA PRO A 483 8.38 -30.50 5.35
C PRO A 483 7.38 -30.46 6.51
N GLN A 484 7.83 -30.14 7.73
CA GLN A 484 6.99 -30.00 8.93
C GLN A 484 6.45 -28.59 9.13
N ASN A 485 6.79 -27.65 8.26
CA ASN A 485 6.21 -26.32 8.25
C ASN A 485 4.89 -26.35 7.47
N PRO A 486 3.72 -26.15 8.12
CA PRO A 486 2.44 -26.22 7.44
C PRO A 486 2.21 -25.05 6.47
N ASP A 487 2.93 -23.92 6.61
CA ASP A 487 2.78 -22.71 5.79
C ASP A 487 2.98 -22.98 4.30
N GLY A 488 4.04 -23.73 3.94
CA GLY A 488 4.35 -24.06 2.55
C GLY A 488 3.21 -24.86 1.90
N TRP A 489 2.73 -25.89 2.59
CA TRP A 489 1.60 -26.69 2.12
C TRP A 489 0.30 -25.87 2.03
N THR A 490 0.01 -25.02 3.02
CA THR A 490 -1.17 -24.14 2.98
C THR A 490 -1.12 -23.20 1.79
N ASN A 491 0.03 -22.57 1.55
CA ASN A 491 0.17 -21.55 0.51
C ASN A 491 0.15 -22.17 -0.91
N ILE A 492 0.72 -23.37 -1.11
CA ILE A 492 0.52 -24.11 -2.37
C ILE A 492 -0.96 -24.43 -2.59
N GLY A 493 -1.65 -24.95 -1.57
CA GLY A 493 -3.08 -25.26 -1.67
C GLY A 493 -3.94 -24.02 -1.97
N ARG A 494 -3.60 -22.89 -1.36
CA ARG A 494 -4.20 -21.58 -1.63
C ARG A 494 -4.00 -21.15 -3.09
N THR A 495 -2.80 -21.31 -3.63
CA THR A 495 -2.49 -21.03 -5.04
C THR A 495 -3.31 -21.92 -5.98
N LEU A 496 -3.35 -23.23 -5.72
CA LEU A 496 -4.12 -24.19 -6.53
C LEU A 496 -5.62 -23.89 -6.55
N LEU A 497 -6.20 -23.46 -5.42
CA LEU A 497 -7.61 -23.01 -5.37
C LEU A 497 -7.85 -21.80 -6.26
N GLN A 498 -6.88 -20.90 -6.36
CA GLN A 498 -7.00 -19.72 -7.21
C GLN A 498 -6.81 -20.05 -8.70
N GLU A 499 -5.99 -21.06 -9.02
CA GLU A 499 -5.91 -21.63 -10.36
C GLU A 499 -7.18 -22.41 -10.76
N GLY A 500 -7.98 -22.81 -9.77
CA GLY A 500 -9.18 -23.64 -9.95
C GLY A 500 -8.92 -25.14 -9.86
N ASP A 501 -7.71 -25.57 -9.50
CA ASP A 501 -7.38 -26.97 -9.22
C ASP A 501 -7.77 -27.36 -7.79
N THR A 502 -9.09 -27.52 -7.58
CA THR A 502 -9.67 -27.89 -6.28
C THR A 502 -9.17 -29.26 -5.79
N ALA A 503 -8.98 -30.22 -6.70
CA ALA A 503 -8.55 -31.57 -6.37
C ALA A 503 -7.08 -31.60 -5.91
N GLY A 504 -6.20 -30.91 -6.64
CA GLY A 504 -4.80 -30.73 -6.24
C GLY A 504 -4.69 -29.97 -4.93
N ALA A 505 -5.47 -28.90 -4.76
CA ALA A 505 -5.49 -28.11 -3.53
C ALA A 505 -5.81 -28.96 -2.30
N ARG A 506 -6.86 -29.79 -2.35
CA ARG A 506 -7.23 -30.68 -1.24
C ARG A 506 -6.09 -31.63 -0.85
N LYS A 507 -5.50 -32.30 -1.84
CA LYS A 507 -4.40 -33.26 -1.61
C LYS A 507 -3.20 -32.59 -0.93
N VAL A 508 -2.90 -31.35 -1.28
CA VAL A 508 -1.81 -30.59 -0.68
C VAL A 508 -2.18 -30.07 0.71
N LEU A 509 -3.39 -29.55 0.88
CA LEU A 509 -3.90 -29.06 2.16
C LEU A 509 -4.02 -30.18 3.21
N GLU A 510 -4.32 -31.42 2.81
CA GLU A 510 -4.31 -32.60 3.68
C GLU A 510 -2.93 -32.83 4.32
N LYS A 511 -1.83 -32.50 3.64
CA LYS A 511 -0.48 -32.56 4.24
C LYS A 511 -0.31 -31.52 5.35
N SER A 512 -0.84 -30.31 5.15
CA SER A 512 -0.84 -29.26 6.17
C SER A 512 -1.70 -29.67 7.38
N LEU A 513 -2.89 -30.23 7.14
CA LEU A 513 -3.78 -30.71 8.20
C LEU A 513 -3.23 -31.93 8.94
N ALA A 514 -2.44 -32.78 8.29
CA ALA A 514 -1.75 -33.89 8.96
C ALA A 514 -0.70 -33.41 9.98
N ILE A 515 -0.08 -32.25 9.73
CA ILE A 515 0.87 -31.60 10.66
C ILE A 515 0.10 -30.89 11.79
N ASN A 516 -0.92 -30.11 11.44
CA ASN A 516 -1.75 -29.40 12.40
C ASN A 516 -3.23 -29.42 11.98
N PRO A 517 -4.05 -30.33 12.54
CA PRO A 517 -5.47 -30.46 12.20
C PRO A 517 -6.31 -29.23 12.55
N GLN A 518 -5.86 -28.40 13.49
CA GLN A 518 -6.58 -27.22 13.96
C GLN A 518 -6.10 -25.93 13.29
N LEU A 519 -5.18 -25.99 12.32
CA LEU A 519 -4.65 -24.77 11.70
C LEU A 519 -5.76 -24.01 10.94
N GLY A 520 -6.11 -22.82 11.44
CA GLY A 520 -7.26 -22.03 10.96
C GLY A 520 -7.25 -21.75 9.45
N ARG A 521 -6.17 -21.16 8.92
CA ARG A 521 -6.06 -20.86 7.47
C ARG A 521 -6.19 -22.10 6.58
N THR A 522 -5.61 -23.24 6.98
CA THR A 522 -5.70 -24.48 6.21
C THR A 522 -7.13 -25.02 6.22
N ASN A 523 -7.79 -25.02 7.39
CA ASN A 523 -9.20 -25.41 7.49
C ASN A 523 -10.11 -24.50 6.65
N TYR A 524 -9.83 -23.20 6.60
CA TYR A 524 -10.55 -22.27 5.73
C TYR A 524 -10.39 -22.62 4.24
N PHE A 525 -9.16 -22.78 3.77
CA PHE A 525 -8.91 -23.12 2.35
C PHE A 525 -9.43 -24.52 2.00
N TYR A 526 -9.33 -25.49 2.91
CA TYR A 526 -9.90 -26.83 2.70
C TYR A 526 -11.43 -26.76 2.61
N ALA A 527 -12.08 -25.98 3.48
CA ALA A 527 -13.52 -25.75 3.40
C ALA A 527 -13.95 -25.10 2.07
N ARG A 528 -13.17 -24.15 1.56
CA ARG A 528 -13.41 -23.57 0.22
C ARG A 528 -13.34 -24.66 -0.85
N ALA A 529 -12.35 -25.54 -0.78
CA ALA A 529 -12.23 -26.65 -1.72
C ALA A 529 -13.45 -27.58 -1.68
N LEU A 530 -13.86 -27.98 -0.48
CA LEU A 530 -15.06 -28.82 -0.28
C LEU A 530 -16.34 -28.15 -0.80
N LYS A 531 -16.48 -26.84 -0.60
CA LYS A 531 -17.61 -26.07 -1.12
C LYS A 531 -17.66 -26.10 -2.65
N GLU A 532 -16.53 -25.91 -3.34
CA GLU A 532 -16.47 -25.98 -4.81
C GLU A 532 -16.77 -27.40 -5.33
N ASP A 533 -16.42 -28.44 -4.56
CA ASP A 533 -16.79 -29.84 -4.84
C ASP A 533 -18.28 -30.16 -4.52
N GLY A 534 -19.00 -29.23 -3.90
CA GLY A 534 -20.39 -29.41 -3.47
C GLY A 534 -20.58 -30.12 -2.13
N ASP A 535 -19.51 -30.47 -1.42
CA ASP A 535 -19.56 -30.99 -0.04
C ASP A 535 -19.75 -29.85 0.96
N TYR A 536 -20.99 -29.37 1.04
CA TYR A 536 -21.36 -28.25 1.89
C TYR A 536 -21.33 -28.59 3.39
N ASP A 537 -21.58 -29.85 3.77
CA ASP A 537 -21.54 -30.26 5.18
C ASP A 537 -20.11 -30.32 5.69
N GLY A 538 -19.20 -30.91 4.91
CA GLY A 538 -17.75 -30.88 5.19
C GLY A 538 -17.21 -29.45 5.23
N ALA A 539 -17.56 -28.62 4.23
CA ALA A 539 -17.16 -27.21 4.22
C ALA A 539 -17.61 -26.46 5.49
N ALA A 540 -18.87 -26.64 5.89
CA ALA A 540 -19.38 -26.00 7.09
C ALA A 540 -18.69 -26.49 8.37
N ALA A 541 -18.38 -27.78 8.49
CA ALA A 541 -17.67 -28.33 9.64
C ALA A 541 -16.27 -27.73 9.78
N HIS A 542 -15.51 -27.64 8.68
CA HIS A 542 -14.20 -27.01 8.67
C HIS A 542 -14.27 -25.51 8.97
N LEU A 543 -15.24 -24.76 8.44
CA LEU A 543 -15.43 -23.35 8.78
C LEU A 543 -15.77 -23.15 10.27
N GLN A 544 -16.49 -24.07 10.89
CA GLN A 544 -16.77 -24.03 12.33
C GLN A 544 -15.51 -24.23 13.18
N ILE A 545 -14.55 -25.06 12.75
CA ILE A 545 -13.23 -25.18 13.39
C ILE A 545 -12.50 -23.82 13.36
N VAL A 546 -12.60 -23.11 12.24
CA VAL A 546 -12.00 -21.78 12.09
C VAL A 546 -12.68 -20.76 13.02
N LEU A 547 -14.01 -20.71 13.03
CA LEU A 547 -14.76 -19.76 13.88
C LEU A 547 -14.64 -20.02 15.39
N ALA A 548 -14.29 -21.25 15.79
CA ALA A 548 -13.96 -21.54 17.19
C ALA A 548 -12.69 -20.82 17.65
N GLN A 549 -11.76 -20.54 16.73
CA GLN A 549 -10.51 -19.82 17.01
C GLN A 549 -10.63 -18.33 16.68
N PHE A 550 -11.33 -17.99 15.61
CA PHE A 550 -11.49 -16.63 15.09
C PHE A 550 -12.97 -16.25 15.05
N PRO A 551 -13.62 -16.04 16.22
CA PRO A 551 -15.07 -15.85 16.28
C PRO A 551 -15.52 -14.54 15.65
N ARG A 552 -14.66 -13.56 15.40
CA ARG A 552 -15.04 -12.34 14.66
C ARG A 552 -14.45 -12.32 13.25
N ASP A 553 -13.98 -13.42 12.67
CA ASP A 553 -13.56 -13.39 11.26
C ASP A 553 -14.80 -13.19 10.35
N ARG A 554 -14.97 -11.97 9.83
CA ARG A 554 -16.12 -11.61 9.00
C ARG A 554 -16.15 -12.37 7.68
N VAL A 555 -14.98 -12.74 7.13
CA VAL A 555 -14.85 -13.45 5.85
C VAL A 555 -15.25 -14.90 6.04
N VAL A 556 -14.78 -15.55 7.10
CA VAL A 556 -15.17 -16.93 7.44
C VAL A 556 -16.67 -17.00 7.74
N ARG A 557 -17.24 -15.99 8.43
CA ARG A 557 -18.69 -15.90 8.66
C ARG A 557 -19.48 -15.75 7.36
N ASN A 558 -19.02 -14.89 6.46
CA ASN A 558 -19.63 -14.70 5.15
C ASN A 558 -19.60 -16.00 4.33
N GLU A 559 -18.46 -16.70 4.32
CA GLU A 559 -18.32 -18.00 3.66
C GLU A 559 -19.21 -19.08 4.29
N LEU A 560 -19.34 -19.14 5.62
CA LEU A 560 -20.29 -20.05 6.27
C LEU A 560 -21.73 -19.72 5.88
N GLY A 561 -22.10 -18.44 5.86
CA GLY A 561 -23.40 -17.98 5.36
C GLY A 561 -23.66 -18.44 3.92
N ARG A 562 -22.66 -18.31 3.04
CA ARG A 562 -22.73 -18.77 1.65
C ARG A 562 -22.89 -20.29 1.55
N VAL A 563 -22.16 -21.06 2.34
CA VAL A 563 -22.34 -22.52 2.43
C VAL A 563 -23.76 -22.88 2.88
N ARG A 564 -24.30 -22.22 3.91
CA ARG A 564 -25.69 -22.45 4.37
C ARG A 564 -26.73 -22.03 3.32
N PHE A 565 -26.47 -20.98 2.56
CA PHE A 565 -27.31 -20.57 1.44
C PHE A 565 -27.35 -21.65 0.35
N LEU A 566 -26.20 -22.23 -0.02
CA LEU A 566 -26.12 -23.31 -1.02
C LEU A 566 -26.82 -24.60 -0.53
N GLN A 567 -26.86 -24.84 0.77
CA GLN A 567 -27.68 -25.87 1.40
C GLN A 567 -29.18 -25.55 1.43
N LYS A 568 -29.61 -24.40 0.89
CA LYS A 568 -30.98 -23.86 0.95
C LYS A 568 -31.48 -23.59 2.39
N ARG A 569 -30.56 -23.47 3.36
CA ARG A 569 -30.86 -23.13 4.76
C ARG A 569 -30.86 -21.61 4.94
N TYR A 570 -31.77 -20.93 4.25
CA TYR A 570 -31.78 -19.46 4.17
C TYR A 570 -31.84 -18.78 5.54
N ALA A 571 -32.64 -19.28 6.47
CA ALA A 571 -32.74 -18.72 7.82
C ALA A 571 -31.42 -18.81 8.62
N ASP A 572 -30.61 -19.84 8.40
CA ASP A 572 -29.31 -19.96 9.05
C ASP A 572 -28.24 -19.11 8.33
N ALA A 573 -28.31 -19.02 7.01
CA ALA A 573 -27.46 -18.14 6.21
C ALA A 573 -27.64 -16.67 6.62
N VAL A 574 -28.90 -16.22 6.81
CA VAL A 574 -29.23 -14.87 7.31
C VAL A 574 -28.51 -14.57 8.61
N LYS A 575 -28.53 -15.48 9.59
CA LYS A 575 -27.85 -15.26 10.89
C LYS A 575 -26.35 -15.02 10.73
N GLU A 576 -25.68 -15.76 9.84
CA GLU A 576 -24.24 -15.57 9.64
C GLU A 576 -23.93 -14.29 8.88
N PHE A 577 -24.71 -13.93 7.86
CA PHE A 577 -24.54 -12.66 7.16
C PHE A 577 -24.86 -11.44 8.04
N GLU A 578 -25.86 -11.52 8.92
CA GLU A 578 -26.13 -10.47 9.91
C GLU A 578 -24.97 -10.30 10.90
N ARG A 579 -24.31 -11.40 11.29
CA ARG A 579 -23.08 -11.33 12.10
C ARG A 579 -21.91 -10.72 11.32
N THR A 580 -21.77 -11.02 10.03
CA THR A 580 -20.81 -10.32 9.16
C THR A 580 -21.08 -8.81 9.16
N LEU A 581 -22.33 -8.40 8.94
CA LEU A 581 -22.72 -6.98 8.92
C LEU A 581 -22.62 -6.28 10.28
N SER A 582 -22.65 -7.02 11.40
CA SER A 582 -22.38 -6.45 12.72
C SER A 582 -20.91 -6.04 12.91
N ILE A 583 -20.00 -6.57 12.09
CA ILE A 583 -18.56 -6.27 12.12
C ILE A 583 -18.21 -5.29 11.00
N ASP A 584 -18.71 -5.55 9.79
CA ASP A 584 -18.57 -4.68 8.62
C ASP A 584 -19.96 -4.40 7.99
N PRO A 585 -20.62 -3.30 8.39
CA PRO A 585 -21.92 -2.89 7.87
C PRO A 585 -21.94 -2.56 6.38
N GLU A 586 -20.79 -2.55 5.70
CA GLU A 586 -20.63 -2.18 4.31
C GLU A 586 -20.21 -3.39 3.43
N ASP A 587 -20.21 -4.61 4.00
CA ASP A 587 -19.83 -5.83 3.29
C ASP A 587 -20.78 -6.09 2.12
N LEU A 588 -20.26 -5.89 0.91
CA LEU A 588 -21.01 -5.99 -0.34
C LEU A 588 -21.58 -7.40 -0.56
N GLN A 589 -20.80 -8.44 -0.23
CA GLN A 589 -21.20 -9.83 -0.44
C GLN A 589 -22.29 -10.25 0.54
N ALA A 590 -22.19 -9.83 1.80
CA ALA A 590 -23.21 -10.09 2.80
C ALA A 590 -24.56 -9.46 2.39
N HIS A 591 -24.56 -8.21 1.92
CA HIS A 591 -25.78 -7.57 1.42
C HIS A 591 -26.36 -8.28 0.18
N TYR A 592 -25.52 -8.69 -0.78
CA TYR A 592 -25.98 -9.45 -1.94
C TYR A 592 -26.63 -10.78 -1.52
N ASN A 593 -25.96 -11.53 -0.64
CA ASN A 593 -26.46 -12.84 -0.22
C ASN A 593 -27.68 -12.73 0.69
N LEU A 594 -27.78 -11.70 1.54
CA LEU A 594 -28.99 -11.42 2.33
C LEU A 594 -30.19 -11.10 1.43
N MET A 595 -30.00 -10.30 0.37
CA MET A 595 -31.04 -10.07 -0.64
C MET A 595 -31.54 -11.41 -1.21
N LEU A 596 -30.64 -12.32 -1.59
CA LEU A 596 -31.00 -13.64 -2.12
C LEU A 596 -31.69 -14.53 -1.07
N CYS A 597 -31.21 -14.53 0.18
CA CYS A 597 -31.81 -15.30 1.27
C CYS A 597 -33.24 -14.83 1.55
N TYR A 598 -33.46 -13.52 1.66
CA TYR A 598 -34.78 -12.96 1.94
C TYR A 598 -35.77 -13.15 0.78
N ASN A 599 -35.31 -13.08 -0.47
CA ASN A 599 -36.12 -13.53 -1.62
C ASN A 599 -36.53 -15.00 -1.49
N GLY A 600 -35.59 -15.87 -1.10
CA GLY A 600 -35.85 -17.30 -0.86
C GLY A 600 -36.80 -17.57 0.31
N LEU A 601 -36.92 -16.64 1.25
CA LEU A 601 -37.84 -16.68 2.40
C LEU A 601 -39.18 -15.97 2.14
N GLY A 602 -39.32 -15.24 1.03
CA GLY A 602 -40.50 -14.43 0.71
C GLY A 602 -40.62 -13.11 1.48
N ASP A 603 -39.52 -12.58 2.02
CA ASP A 603 -39.47 -11.26 2.69
C ASP A 603 -38.96 -10.19 1.71
N ASP A 604 -39.86 -9.75 0.83
CA ASP A 604 -39.55 -8.76 -0.22
C ASP A 604 -39.08 -7.41 0.35
N ALA A 605 -39.54 -7.04 1.55
CA ALA A 605 -39.16 -5.79 2.19
C ALA A 605 -37.67 -5.78 2.53
N LYS A 606 -37.20 -6.80 3.25
CA LYS A 606 -35.78 -6.93 3.60
C LYS A 606 -34.90 -7.23 2.38
N ALA A 607 -35.41 -7.99 1.41
CA ALA A 607 -34.67 -8.23 0.18
C ALA A 607 -34.40 -6.91 -0.58
N ASN A 608 -35.41 -6.04 -0.70
CA ASN A 608 -35.26 -4.74 -1.34
C ASN A 608 -34.34 -3.79 -0.54
N GLU A 609 -34.37 -3.83 0.79
CA GLU A 609 -33.46 -3.07 1.63
C GLU A 609 -31.99 -3.45 1.34
N HIS A 610 -31.66 -4.73 1.39
CA HIS A 610 -30.30 -5.21 1.13
C HIS A 610 -29.87 -5.05 -0.31
N LYS A 611 -30.81 -5.13 -1.28
CA LYS A 611 -30.56 -4.76 -2.68
C LYS A 611 -30.13 -3.30 -2.79
N ALA A 612 -30.79 -2.38 -2.08
CA ALA A 612 -30.43 -0.97 -2.09
C ALA A 612 -29.02 -0.74 -1.52
N ARG A 613 -28.66 -1.45 -0.44
CA ARG A 613 -27.31 -1.40 0.15
C ARG A 613 -26.24 -1.99 -0.77
N TYR A 614 -26.51 -3.16 -1.36
CA TYR A 614 -25.64 -3.77 -2.37
C TYR A 614 -25.37 -2.79 -3.52
N LEU A 615 -26.41 -2.20 -4.11
CA LEU A 615 -26.26 -1.23 -5.20
C LEU A 615 -25.52 0.04 -4.78
N ARG A 616 -25.67 0.49 -3.53
CA ARG A 616 -24.94 1.65 -3.00
C ARG A 616 -23.44 1.40 -2.89
N PHE A 617 -23.02 0.23 -2.38
CA PHE A 617 -21.61 -0.08 -2.14
C PHE A 617 -20.91 -0.72 -3.34
N LYS A 618 -21.66 -1.19 -4.34
CA LYS A 618 -21.11 -1.80 -5.56
C LYS A 618 -20.29 -0.77 -6.33
N ALA A 619 -19.02 -1.09 -6.60
CA ALA A 619 -18.20 -0.29 -7.50
C ALA A 619 -18.78 -0.35 -8.93
N ASP A 620 -18.79 0.79 -9.61
CA ASP A 620 -19.23 0.85 -11.01
C ASP A 620 -18.03 0.65 -11.94
N GLU A 621 -18.03 -0.50 -12.59
CA GLU A 621 -16.97 -0.99 -13.49
C GLU A 621 -16.81 -0.11 -14.74
N SER A 622 -17.86 0.62 -15.15
CA SER A 622 -17.80 1.48 -16.34
C SER A 622 -16.83 2.66 -16.17
N ALA A 623 -16.56 3.08 -14.93
CA ALA A 623 -15.58 4.12 -14.63
C ALA A 623 -14.17 3.77 -15.08
N GLN A 624 -13.83 2.48 -15.25
CA GLN A 624 -12.51 2.09 -15.76
C GLN A 624 -12.26 2.62 -17.19
N ALA A 625 -13.31 2.83 -17.98
CA ALA A 625 -13.19 3.39 -19.33
C ALA A 625 -12.60 4.81 -19.33
N ILE A 626 -12.82 5.59 -18.26
CA ILE A 626 -12.30 6.96 -18.08
C ILE A 626 -10.76 6.96 -18.07
N THR A 627 -10.12 5.87 -17.64
CA THR A 627 -8.64 5.77 -17.59
C THR A 627 -8.01 5.60 -18.98
N GLY A 628 -8.78 5.25 -20.01
CA GLY A 628 -8.27 4.91 -21.34
C GLY A 628 -7.37 6.00 -21.95
N PRO A 629 -7.87 7.24 -22.13
CA PRO A 629 -7.07 8.35 -22.65
C PRO A 629 -5.83 8.68 -21.80
N TYR A 630 -5.97 8.63 -20.47
CA TYR A 630 -4.85 8.87 -19.54
C TYR A 630 -3.71 7.88 -19.78
N ARG A 631 -4.03 6.59 -19.87
CA ARG A 631 -3.05 5.50 -20.04
C ARG A 631 -2.29 5.57 -21.37
N GLN A 632 -2.86 6.18 -22.40
CA GLN A 632 -2.19 6.36 -23.68
C GLN A 632 -1.10 7.44 -23.63
N THR A 633 -1.28 8.45 -22.77
CA THR A 633 -0.35 9.58 -22.62
C THR A 633 0.63 9.41 -21.46
N HIS A 634 0.38 8.45 -20.57
CA HIS A 634 1.20 8.14 -19.39
C HIS A 634 1.67 6.67 -19.42
N PRO A 635 2.64 6.33 -20.28
CA PRO A 635 3.07 4.94 -20.47
C PRO A 635 3.62 4.30 -19.19
N GLU A 636 4.33 5.06 -18.35
CA GLU A 636 4.88 4.56 -17.09
C GLU A 636 3.79 4.20 -16.07
N ASP A 637 2.78 5.05 -15.87
CA ASP A 637 1.64 4.72 -15.01
C ASP A 637 0.76 3.60 -15.60
N ASN A 638 0.72 3.46 -16.93
CA ASN A 638 0.05 2.32 -17.57
C ASN A 638 0.85 1.01 -17.41
N ASN A 639 2.18 1.09 -17.30
CA ASN A 639 3.05 -0.03 -16.94
C ASN A 639 2.82 -0.42 -15.49
N GLU A 640 2.80 0.55 -14.56
CA GLU A 640 2.56 0.33 -13.13
C GLU A 640 1.18 -0.27 -12.81
N ARG A 641 0.20 -0.04 -13.70
CA ARG A 641 -1.11 -0.68 -13.61
C ARG A 641 -1.08 -2.19 -13.88
N GLN A 642 -0.10 -2.70 -14.62
CA GLN A 642 -0.01 -4.13 -14.87
C GLN A 642 0.39 -4.82 -13.56
N ALA A 643 -0.15 -6.00 -13.28
CA ALA A 643 0.24 -6.73 -12.06
C ALA A 643 1.66 -7.30 -12.16
N ILE A 644 2.13 -7.59 -13.37
CA ILE A 644 3.48 -8.09 -13.65
C ILE A 644 4.06 -7.23 -14.76
N HIS A 645 5.06 -6.43 -14.39
CA HIS A 645 5.82 -5.56 -15.27
C HIS A 645 7.25 -5.44 -14.79
N GLU A 646 8.11 -4.85 -15.61
CA GLU A 646 9.50 -4.59 -15.26
C GLU A 646 9.77 -3.09 -15.31
N HIS A 647 10.53 -2.61 -14.32
CA HIS A 647 11.05 -1.25 -14.25
C HIS A 647 12.40 -1.17 -14.96
N VAL A 648 12.60 -0.11 -15.73
CA VAL A 648 13.84 0.14 -16.48
C VAL A 648 14.61 1.32 -15.88
N SER A 649 15.88 1.46 -16.25
CA SER A 649 16.70 2.57 -15.78
C SER A 649 16.22 3.88 -16.39
N VAL A 650 16.26 4.97 -15.61
CA VAL A 650 16.28 6.32 -16.16
C VAL A 650 17.47 6.49 -17.10
N ALA A 651 17.41 7.48 -17.98
CA ALA A 651 18.55 7.86 -18.80
C ALA A 651 19.73 8.28 -17.90
N LEU A 652 20.81 7.50 -17.94
CA LEU A 652 22.03 7.78 -17.20
C LEU A 652 22.94 8.70 -18.03
N ALA A 653 23.53 9.70 -17.38
CA ALA A 653 24.51 10.55 -18.05
C ALA A 653 25.69 9.66 -18.55
N PRO A 654 26.20 9.86 -19.78
CA PRO A 654 27.38 9.13 -20.23
C PRO A 654 28.51 9.37 -19.23
N GLY A 655 29.00 8.29 -18.63
CA GLY A 655 29.92 8.34 -17.50
C GLY A 655 31.08 9.29 -17.79
N LYS A 656 31.42 10.15 -16.82
CA LYS A 656 32.66 10.95 -16.88
C LYS A 656 33.81 9.97 -17.08
N GLN A 657 34.31 9.86 -18.31
CA GLN A 657 35.65 9.34 -18.53
C GLN A 657 36.57 10.21 -17.68
N LEU A 658 37.20 9.63 -16.66
CA LEU A 658 38.33 10.24 -16.00
C LEU A 658 39.29 10.66 -17.11
N SER A 659 39.42 11.97 -17.29
CA SER A 659 40.16 12.57 -18.38
C SER A 659 41.57 11.99 -18.38
N GLN A 660 41.92 11.31 -19.47
CA GLN A 660 43.33 11.09 -19.77
C GLN A 660 44.00 12.45 -19.76
N LYS A 661 45.03 12.60 -18.91
CA LYS A 661 45.86 13.81 -18.85
C LYS A 661 46.17 14.28 -20.28
N PRO A 662 45.97 15.57 -20.61
CA PRO A 662 46.33 16.07 -21.92
C PRO A 662 47.83 15.83 -22.15
N LYS A 663 48.19 15.20 -23.27
CA LYS A 663 49.58 15.19 -23.76
C LYS A 663 50.02 16.65 -23.94
N PRO A 664 51.25 17.03 -23.52
CA PRO A 664 51.73 18.39 -23.71
C PRO A 664 51.92 18.64 -25.21
N THR A 665 51.13 19.56 -25.76
CA THR A 665 51.29 20.08 -27.12
C THR A 665 52.47 21.04 -27.15
N ALA A 666 53.43 20.76 -28.03
CA ALA A 666 54.57 21.62 -28.29
C ALA A 666 54.12 22.97 -28.87
N ALA A 667 54.58 24.05 -28.25
CA ALA A 667 54.37 25.41 -28.70
C ALA A 667 55.05 25.63 -30.07
N ARG A 668 54.31 26.17 -31.04
CA ARG A 668 54.87 26.79 -32.24
C ARG A 668 54.48 28.26 -32.22
N LEU A 669 55.48 29.11 -32.03
CA LEU A 669 55.37 30.57 -32.11
C LEU A 669 54.97 31.00 -33.53
N THR A 670 53.98 31.89 -33.63
CA THR A 670 53.78 32.77 -34.78
C THR A 670 53.57 34.19 -34.26
N LEU A 671 54.45 35.09 -34.69
CA LEU A 671 54.46 36.53 -34.40
C LEU A 671 53.27 37.26 -35.08
N PRO A 672 52.74 38.35 -34.50
CA PRO A 672 51.68 39.13 -35.11
C PRO A 672 52.24 40.22 -36.05
N ALA A 673 51.64 40.35 -37.24
CA ALA A 673 51.88 41.45 -38.17
C ALA A 673 50.91 42.60 -37.90
N ALA A 674 51.47 43.81 -37.86
CA ALA A 674 50.80 45.07 -37.57
C ALA A 674 49.94 45.59 -38.73
N THR A 675 48.79 46.16 -38.40
CA THR A 675 47.94 47.00 -39.26
C THR A 675 48.46 48.45 -39.29
N PRO A 676 48.45 49.14 -40.45
CA PRO A 676 48.51 50.59 -40.51
C PRO A 676 47.12 51.21 -40.72
N SER A 677 46.87 52.28 -39.98
CA SER A 677 45.73 53.20 -40.11
C SER A 677 45.89 54.18 -41.28
N GLY A 678 44.80 54.55 -41.94
CA GLY A 678 44.73 55.79 -42.71
C GLY A 678 43.60 55.83 -43.74
N LYS A 679 42.68 56.79 -43.56
CA LYS A 679 41.49 57.11 -44.37
C LYS A 679 41.83 57.56 -45.80
N ASP A 680 41.02 57.15 -46.78
CA ASP A 680 39.97 57.96 -47.43
C ASP A 680 38.91 57.04 -48.07
#